data_AF-A0A0N4ZTD7-F1
#
_entry.id   AF-A0A0N4ZTD7-F1
#
_cell.length_a   1.000
_cell.length_b   1.000
_cell.length_c   1.000
_cell.angle_alpha   90.00
_cell.angle_beta   90.00
_cell.angle_gamma   90.00
#
_symmetry.space_group_name_H-M   'P 1'
#
loop_
_entity.id
_entity.type
_entity.pdbx_description
1 polymer ?
#
loop_
_entity_poly.entity_id
_entity_poly.type
_entity_poly.pdbx_seq_one_letter_code
_entity_poly.pdbx_strand_id
1 'polypeptide(L)'
;MVHLLVKSSPILLFIFLYCFYILLNKYRAYENPVIVTSLGKIQGKYLTLDNGDIASIFLGIPFAEPPINERRFKKPIKKEPWKEGIYKAIEQSKSCYPHFGKIEKLINNSEDCLYLNILTPEIKKYKNLPVVVWIHGGGFSVGSNSFGNIKEIAENFISKKIIFVSIQYRLGALGWLYMKENNIGNIGFWDQARALEFIYDHIQHFGGNKSNIIMLGESAGAASVNALTISPSTRHMIHKSIELSGSILAAWSNFDIKILEENSKKFINQLKCNITDTLSCIQKIKIKDILNVTEKLYKNLNTTSFGIFGPYLSGDFFSDGIIYGIKQSRGIQSLSGLTNNEAAYFKTDKDIPNEAMNIIHPEMPLENCNNDLLMYRPIKEYVEDITLSTWIQGPISMVVIIIGLIGNLHSIRVVFKSTINTSTTISLIALALWDVLLLVVSLLHHNLYTFILWLDEFFNNKSKVQNWIFYNLSYNPYFMACILNGLLACTHMASTWMLIYVTAQRFFAVSRPLSFLSNDSSLSKKRRRASYVKSSITKIKIPCLLSIICGIISLPCSFEYYIVECMGSNGYINKIVKPSALFENRKYIIFYRSILLPILQSLGPITIISILTFKTISNLKIMMRRRALILLQQGRNSIFFSDKDKTKSLQLISALLLGKFILLRCFPTFLEIVKLIHGQKFLLTDVADLLIIFNSATNCFVFVVVKAAFETRRLKKARDRQRQMVANAAVQMLRISRFIASDKSLLLNDDGEERHTMENNFT
;
A
#
# COMPACT_ATOMS: atom_id res chain seq x y z
N MET A 1 4.36 29.73 -13.61
CA MET A 1 5.35 28.65 -13.85
C MET A 1 5.64 28.46 -15.35
N VAL A 2 4.61 28.36 -16.21
CA VAL A 2 4.76 28.33 -17.69
C VAL A 2 5.56 29.54 -18.21
N HIS A 3 5.32 30.73 -17.66
CA HIS A 3 6.03 31.96 -18.04
C HIS A 3 7.55 31.96 -17.74
N LEU A 4 8.02 31.10 -16.81
CA LEU A 4 9.43 30.91 -16.47
C LEU A 4 10.12 29.86 -17.35
N LEU A 5 9.35 28.92 -17.91
CA LEU A 5 9.86 27.86 -18.80
C LEU A 5 10.10 28.37 -20.23
N VAL A 6 9.30 29.34 -20.70
CA VAL A 6 9.43 29.92 -22.06
C VAL A 6 10.76 30.67 -22.26
N LYS A 7 11.38 31.19 -21.18
CA LYS A 7 12.64 31.94 -21.27
C LYS A 7 13.92 31.09 -21.20
N SER A 8 13.85 29.79 -20.88
CA SER A 8 15.05 29.01 -20.52
C SER A 8 15.48 27.92 -21.52
N SER A 9 14.58 27.40 -22.37
CA SER A 9 14.94 26.59 -23.56
C SER A 9 13.67 26.07 -24.25
N PRO A 10 13.52 26.16 -25.59
CA PRO A 10 12.38 25.59 -26.32
C PRO A 10 12.30 24.05 -26.16
N ILE A 11 13.42 23.39 -25.87
CA ILE A 11 13.48 21.94 -25.64
C ILE A 11 12.83 21.57 -24.30
N LEU A 12 13.00 22.40 -23.25
CA LEU A 12 12.33 22.16 -21.97
C LEU A 12 10.82 22.35 -22.04
N LEU A 13 10.37 23.30 -22.86
CA LEU A 13 8.94 23.49 -23.13
C LEU A 13 8.38 22.28 -23.89
N PHE A 14 9.11 21.76 -24.87
CA PHE A 14 8.69 20.57 -25.62
C PHE A 14 8.66 19.32 -24.75
N ILE A 15 9.66 19.10 -23.89
CA ILE A 15 9.67 18.00 -22.91
C ILE A 15 8.55 18.17 -21.90
N PHE A 16 8.30 19.39 -21.41
CA PHE A 16 7.19 19.64 -20.49
C PHE A 16 5.84 19.38 -21.15
N LEU A 17 5.62 19.85 -22.38
CA LEU A 17 4.40 19.60 -23.15
C LEU A 17 4.23 18.12 -23.50
N TYR A 18 5.32 17.41 -23.81
CA TYR A 18 5.31 15.97 -24.09
C TYR A 18 5.05 15.14 -22.82
N CYS A 19 5.68 15.49 -21.69
CA CYS A 19 5.40 14.89 -20.39
C CYS A 19 3.97 15.21 -19.92
N PHE A 20 3.48 16.43 -20.17
CA PHE A 20 2.12 16.84 -19.89
C PHE A 20 1.11 16.12 -20.79
N TYR A 21 1.44 15.90 -22.06
CA TYR A 21 0.67 15.08 -23.00
C TYR A 21 0.64 13.60 -22.58
N ILE A 22 1.76 13.04 -22.13
CA ILE A 22 1.82 11.68 -21.56
C ILE A 22 1.00 11.60 -20.26
N LEU A 23 1.07 12.62 -19.40
CA LEU A 23 0.28 12.71 -18.16
C LEU A 23 -1.23 12.82 -18.47
N LEU A 24 -1.62 13.62 -19.46
CA LEU A 24 -3.00 13.74 -19.93
C LEU A 24 -3.51 12.44 -20.57
N ASN A 25 -2.68 11.73 -21.33
CA ASN A 25 -3.05 10.42 -21.88
C ASN A 25 -3.13 9.33 -20.80
N LYS A 26 -2.39 9.45 -19.69
CA LYS A 26 -2.54 8.60 -18.50
C LYS A 26 -3.80 8.94 -17.69
N TYR A 27 -4.28 10.17 -17.79
CA TYR A 27 -5.51 10.70 -17.17
C TYR A 27 -6.65 10.85 -18.18
N ARG A 28 -6.84 9.86 -19.08
CA ARG A 28 -8.18 9.70 -19.67
C ARG A 28 -9.11 9.24 -18.57
N ALA A 29 -9.88 10.17 -18.00
CA ALA A 29 -11.09 9.82 -17.29
C ALA A 29 -11.97 9.05 -18.28
N TYR A 30 -12.00 7.72 -18.16
CA TYR A 30 -12.96 6.92 -18.90
C TYR A 30 -14.34 7.38 -18.45
N GLU A 31 -15.12 7.93 -19.38
CA GLU A 31 -16.54 8.15 -19.12
C GLU A 31 -17.15 6.80 -18.72
N ASN A 32 -17.78 6.77 -17.54
CA ASN A 32 -18.43 5.57 -17.01
C ASN A 32 -19.33 4.90 -18.06
N PRO A 33 -19.39 3.55 -18.10
CA PRO A 33 -20.14 2.83 -19.12
C PRO A 33 -21.63 3.15 -18.99
N VAL A 34 -22.24 3.64 -20.08
CA VAL A 34 -23.68 3.89 -20.18
C VAL A 34 -24.27 2.98 -21.24
N ILE A 35 -25.37 2.33 -20.91
CA ILE A 35 -26.19 1.53 -21.84
C ILE A 35 -27.58 2.12 -21.94
N VAL A 36 -28.25 1.84 -23.05
CA VAL A 36 -29.64 2.22 -23.30
C VAL A 36 -30.47 0.95 -23.31
N THR A 37 -31.52 0.89 -22.49
CA THR A 37 -32.51 -0.20 -22.47
C THR A 37 -33.92 0.37 -22.70
N SER A 38 -34.93 -0.49 -22.83
CA SER A 38 -36.33 -0.05 -22.89
C SER A 38 -36.83 0.61 -21.60
N LEU A 39 -36.10 0.46 -20.49
CA LEU A 39 -36.41 1.17 -19.24
C LEU A 39 -35.76 2.57 -19.18
N GLY A 40 -34.77 2.83 -20.05
CA GLY A 40 -34.03 4.08 -20.16
C GLY A 40 -32.51 3.88 -20.11
N LYS A 41 -31.75 4.95 -19.84
CA LYS A 41 -30.27 4.89 -19.74
C LYS A 41 -29.78 4.39 -18.37
N ILE A 42 -28.88 3.41 -18.34
CA ILE A 42 -28.24 2.88 -17.13
C ILE A 42 -26.73 3.17 -17.18
N GLN A 43 -26.18 3.77 -16.13
CA GLN A 43 -24.75 4.03 -15.97
C GLN A 43 -24.14 3.11 -14.92
N GLY A 44 -23.13 2.36 -15.32
CA GLY A 44 -22.30 1.53 -14.44
C GLY A 44 -20.97 2.21 -14.12
N LYS A 45 -19.98 1.41 -13.71
CA LYS A 45 -18.59 1.83 -13.49
C LYS A 45 -17.61 0.83 -14.10
N TYR A 46 -16.42 1.28 -14.45
CA TYR A 46 -15.33 0.39 -14.86
C TYR A 46 -14.62 -0.19 -13.64
N LEU A 47 -14.16 -1.43 -13.78
CA LEU A 47 -13.28 -2.12 -12.82
C LEU A 47 -12.12 -2.74 -13.59
N THR A 48 -10.89 -2.43 -13.19
CA THR A 48 -9.69 -3.03 -13.78
C THR A 48 -9.38 -4.34 -13.07
N LEU A 49 -9.21 -5.40 -13.85
CA LEU A 49 -8.83 -6.74 -13.39
C LEU A 49 -7.31 -6.85 -13.24
N ASP A 50 -6.84 -7.85 -12.50
CA ASP A 50 -5.42 -8.09 -12.22
C ASP A 50 -4.61 -8.43 -13.47
N ASN A 51 -5.26 -9.05 -14.46
CA ASN A 51 -4.68 -9.30 -15.79
C ASN A 51 -4.65 -8.05 -16.70
N GLY A 52 -5.14 -6.90 -16.23
CA GLY A 52 -5.23 -5.65 -16.99
C GLY A 52 -6.48 -5.49 -17.86
N ASP A 53 -7.36 -6.50 -17.93
CA ASP A 53 -8.66 -6.37 -18.61
C ASP A 53 -9.57 -5.38 -17.87
N ILE A 54 -10.49 -4.77 -18.61
CA ILE A 54 -11.50 -3.85 -18.07
C ILE A 54 -12.86 -4.55 -18.05
N ALA A 55 -13.50 -4.55 -16.88
CA ALA A 55 -14.87 -4.99 -16.67
C ALA A 55 -15.81 -3.78 -16.58
N SER A 56 -17.02 -3.90 -17.13
CA SER A 56 -18.12 -2.96 -16.92
C SER A 56 -19.07 -3.54 -15.86
N ILE A 57 -19.26 -2.80 -14.77
CA ILE A 57 -19.99 -3.25 -13.58
C ILE A 57 -21.24 -2.39 -13.38
N PHE A 58 -22.40 -3.03 -13.27
CA PHE A 58 -23.68 -2.39 -12.99
C PHE A 58 -24.28 -3.01 -11.75
N LEU A 59 -24.47 -2.23 -10.70
CA LEU A 59 -24.93 -2.69 -9.39
C LEU A 59 -26.30 -2.07 -9.06
N GLY A 60 -27.17 -2.86 -8.44
CA GLY A 60 -28.46 -2.37 -7.96
C GLY A 60 -29.41 -1.92 -9.07
N ILE A 61 -29.54 -2.69 -10.15
CA ILE A 61 -30.52 -2.43 -11.21
C ILE A 61 -31.89 -2.99 -10.78
N PRO A 62 -32.95 -2.17 -10.70
CA PRO A 62 -34.27 -2.66 -10.32
C PRO A 62 -34.89 -3.44 -11.48
N PHE A 63 -35.28 -4.69 -11.23
CA PHE A 63 -35.95 -5.53 -12.23
C PHE A 63 -37.48 -5.56 -12.05
N ALA A 64 -37.96 -5.12 -10.89
CA ALA A 64 -39.37 -5.04 -10.56
C ALA A 64 -39.70 -3.75 -9.80
N GLU A 65 -40.98 -3.42 -9.76
CA GLU A 65 -41.51 -2.40 -8.87
C GLU A 65 -41.34 -2.81 -7.39
N PRO A 66 -41.05 -1.86 -6.48
CA PRO A 66 -40.84 -2.17 -5.06
C PRO A 66 -42.06 -2.90 -4.46
N PRO A 67 -41.88 -4.06 -3.80
CA PRO A 67 -42.97 -4.87 -3.26
C PRO A 67 -43.42 -4.38 -1.88
N ILE A 68 -43.61 -3.08 -1.73
CA ILE A 68 -44.02 -2.40 -0.48
C ILE A 68 -45.53 -2.16 -0.44
N ASN A 69 -46.06 -1.89 0.75
CA ASN A 69 -47.46 -1.53 0.98
C ASN A 69 -48.42 -2.58 0.36
N GLU A 70 -49.34 -2.16 -0.50
CA GLU A 70 -50.33 -3.01 -1.16
C GLU A 70 -49.73 -4.04 -2.13
N ARG A 71 -48.44 -3.91 -2.49
CA ARG A 71 -47.69 -4.87 -3.30
C ARG A 71 -46.99 -5.94 -2.46
N ARG A 72 -46.94 -5.77 -1.12
CA ARG A 72 -46.41 -6.79 -0.23
C ARG A 72 -47.22 -8.08 -0.36
N PHE A 73 -46.53 -9.22 -0.36
CA PHE A 73 -47.08 -10.57 -0.59
C PHE A 73 -47.69 -10.83 -1.98
N LYS A 74 -47.69 -9.84 -2.90
CA LYS A 74 -48.16 -10.03 -4.27
C LYS A 74 -47.01 -10.35 -5.22
N LYS A 75 -47.33 -10.91 -6.38
CA LYS A 75 -46.37 -11.14 -7.47
C LYS A 75 -45.67 -9.83 -7.85
N PRO A 76 -44.38 -9.87 -8.23
CA PRO A 76 -43.64 -8.69 -8.65
C PRO A 76 -44.26 -8.09 -9.92
N ILE A 77 -44.29 -6.76 -9.99
CA ILE A 77 -44.77 -6.02 -11.16
C ILE A 77 -43.55 -5.54 -11.94
N LYS A 78 -43.64 -5.50 -13.28
CA LYS A 78 -42.52 -5.13 -14.16
C LYS A 78 -42.12 -3.70 -13.81
N LYS A 79 -40.81 -3.44 -13.78
CA LYS A 79 -40.33 -2.09 -13.51
C LYS A 79 -40.78 -1.15 -14.63
N GLU A 80 -41.39 -0.03 -14.29
CA GLU A 80 -41.74 1.00 -15.28
C GLU A 80 -40.46 1.73 -15.75
N PRO A 81 -40.40 2.16 -17.02
CA PRO A 81 -39.32 3.01 -17.51
C PRO A 81 -39.18 4.28 -16.65
N TRP A 82 -37.94 4.69 -16.37
CA TRP A 82 -37.73 5.97 -15.70
C TRP A 82 -37.99 7.11 -16.69
N LYS A 83 -38.80 8.08 -16.26
CA LYS A 83 -39.34 9.14 -17.13
C LYS A 83 -38.25 9.98 -17.79
N GLU A 84 -37.21 10.37 -17.04
CA GLU A 84 -36.08 11.14 -17.55
C GLU A 84 -34.79 10.83 -16.78
N GLY A 85 -33.65 11.03 -17.43
CA GLY A 85 -32.32 10.91 -16.81
C GLY A 85 -31.63 9.57 -16.99
N ILE A 86 -30.52 9.40 -16.26
CA ILE A 86 -29.66 8.22 -16.28
C ILE A 86 -29.74 7.55 -14.90
N TYR A 87 -30.15 6.29 -14.86
CA TYR A 87 -30.13 5.50 -13.63
C TYR A 87 -28.69 5.11 -13.27
N LYS A 88 -28.23 5.50 -12.09
CA LYS A 88 -26.86 5.23 -11.62
C LYS A 88 -26.79 3.86 -10.93
N ALA A 89 -26.33 2.85 -11.66
CA ALA A 89 -26.11 1.50 -11.17
C ALA A 89 -24.65 1.29 -10.74
N ILE A 90 -24.17 2.07 -9.77
CA ILE A 90 -22.75 2.11 -9.34
C ILE A 90 -22.51 1.56 -7.93
N GLU A 91 -23.59 1.37 -7.16
CA GLU A 91 -23.59 0.94 -5.77
C GLU A 91 -24.55 -0.22 -5.55
N GLN A 92 -24.24 -1.04 -4.56
CA GLN A 92 -25.05 -2.19 -4.20
C GLN A 92 -26.38 -1.71 -3.60
N SER A 93 -27.50 -2.27 -4.06
CA SER A 93 -28.81 -2.03 -3.47
C SER A 93 -28.95 -2.72 -2.10
N LYS A 94 -29.96 -2.31 -1.33
CA LYS A 94 -30.31 -2.98 -0.08
C LYS A 94 -30.75 -4.43 -0.32
N SER A 95 -30.45 -5.30 0.64
CA SER A 95 -30.85 -6.71 0.56
C SER A 95 -32.28 -6.93 1.04
N CYS A 96 -32.91 -8.04 0.63
CA CYS A 96 -34.21 -8.42 1.19
C CYS A 96 -34.04 -8.78 2.67
N TYR A 97 -35.08 -8.52 3.48
CA TYR A 97 -34.99 -8.80 4.91
C TYR A 97 -34.78 -10.30 5.20
N PRO A 98 -33.71 -10.68 5.92
CA PRO A 98 -33.56 -12.04 6.41
C PRO A 98 -34.57 -12.29 7.53
N HIS A 99 -35.18 -13.47 7.55
CA HIS A 99 -36.21 -13.82 8.53
C HIS A 99 -35.65 -14.61 9.72
N PHE A 100 -34.37 -14.98 9.67
CA PHE A 100 -33.62 -15.71 10.70
C PHE A 100 -32.27 -15.00 11.01
N GLY A 101 -31.74 -15.15 12.23
CA GLY A 101 -30.48 -14.49 12.69
C GLY A 101 -30.64 -13.03 13.17
N LYS A 102 -30.19 -12.68 14.38
CA LYS A 102 -30.42 -11.33 14.98
C LYS A 102 -29.58 -10.20 14.39
N ILE A 103 -28.32 -10.48 14.01
CA ILE A 103 -27.32 -9.46 13.66
C ILE A 103 -27.50 -8.98 12.20
N GLU A 104 -27.93 -9.86 11.30
CA GLU A 104 -28.12 -9.55 9.87
C GLU A 104 -29.38 -8.75 9.58
N LYS A 105 -30.38 -8.74 10.47
CA LYS A 105 -31.73 -8.21 10.18
C LYS A 105 -31.81 -6.69 9.96
N LEU A 106 -30.88 -5.92 10.53
CA LEU A 106 -31.01 -4.46 10.62
C LEU A 106 -29.95 -3.68 9.83
N ILE A 107 -28.97 -4.35 9.23
CA ILE A 107 -27.88 -3.69 8.50
C ILE A 107 -28.17 -3.80 7.00
N ASN A 108 -28.45 -2.66 6.35
CA ASN A 108 -28.58 -2.51 4.90
C ASN A 108 -29.64 -3.38 4.19
N ASN A 109 -30.77 -3.69 4.86
CA ASN A 109 -31.91 -4.40 4.27
C ASN A 109 -33.11 -3.48 4.01
N SER A 110 -34.00 -3.90 3.09
CA SER A 110 -35.27 -3.24 2.79
C SER A 110 -36.29 -4.22 2.21
N GLU A 111 -37.56 -3.82 2.20
CA GLU A 111 -38.60 -4.46 1.37
C GLU A 111 -38.46 -4.04 -0.09
N ASP A 112 -37.95 -2.84 -0.35
CA ASP A 112 -37.50 -2.44 -1.69
C ASP A 112 -36.14 -3.09 -1.97
N CYS A 113 -36.18 -4.35 -2.42
CA CYS A 113 -35.00 -5.21 -2.57
C CYS A 113 -34.95 -5.99 -3.90
N LEU A 114 -35.88 -5.77 -4.82
CA LEU A 114 -35.95 -6.49 -6.10
C LEU A 114 -35.00 -5.90 -7.16
N TYR A 115 -33.70 -6.10 -6.89
CA TYR A 115 -32.59 -5.60 -7.69
C TYR A 115 -31.68 -6.73 -8.14
N LEU A 116 -30.95 -6.50 -9.23
CA LEU A 116 -29.90 -7.38 -9.74
C LEU A 116 -28.61 -6.62 -10.04
N ASN A 117 -27.51 -7.36 -10.12
CA ASN A 117 -26.20 -6.83 -10.50
C ASN A 117 -25.74 -7.53 -11.78
N ILE A 118 -25.10 -6.80 -12.68
CA ILE A 118 -24.55 -7.32 -13.93
C ILE A 118 -23.08 -6.92 -14.02
N LEU A 119 -22.22 -7.92 -14.07
CA LEU A 119 -20.80 -7.79 -14.33
C LEU A 119 -20.55 -8.35 -15.73
N THR A 120 -19.91 -7.57 -16.59
CA THR A 120 -19.65 -7.97 -17.98
C THR A 120 -18.26 -7.50 -18.41
N PRO A 121 -17.59 -8.19 -19.35
CA PRO A 121 -16.41 -7.62 -20.00
C PRO A 121 -16.74 -6.25 -20.62
N GLU A 122 -15.72 -5.46 -20.95
CA GLU A 122 -15.92 -4.17 -21.59
C GLU A 122 -16.95 -4.21 -22.75
N ILE A 123 -18.13 -3.59 -22.53
CA ILE A 123 -19.32 -3.74 -23.38
C ILE A 123 -19.07 -3.30 -24.83
N LYS A 124 -18.17 -2.33 -25.04
CA LYS A 124 -17.82 -1.84 -26.36
C LYS A 124 -16.96 -2.84 -27.15
N LYS A 125 -16.25 -3.74 -26.45
CA LYS A 125 -15.26 -4.65 -27.02
C LYS A 125 -15.82 -6.05 -27.26
N TYR A 126 -16.68 -6.54 -26.37
CA TYR A 126 -17.18 -7.92 -26.41
C TYR A 126 -18.70 -7.98 -26.52
N LYS A 127 -19.21 -8.91 -27.34
CA LYS A 127 -20.64 -9.15 -27.57
C LYS A 127 -20.92 -10.64 -27.69
N ASN A 128 -22.20 -10.99 -27.61
CA ASN A 128 -22.70 -12.36 -27.75
C ASN A 128 -22.10 -13.35 -26.74
N LEU A 129 -21.87 -12.90 -25.52
CA LEU A 129 -21.21 -13.68 -24.47
C LEU A 129 -22.18 -14.61 -23.72
N PRO A 130 -21.72 -15.76 -23.20
CA PRO A 130 -22.51 -16.59 -22.29
C PRO A 130 -22.87 -15.80 -21.02
N VAL A 131 -24.07 -16.05 -20.49
CA VAL A 131 -24.61 -15.34 -19.32
C VAL A 131 -24.85 -16.33 -18.21
N VAL A 132 -24.13 -16.21 -17.10
CA VAL A 132 -24.35 -16.96 -15.87
C VAL A 132 -25.21 -16.13 -14.93
N VAL A 133 -26.35 -16.68 -14.52
CA VAL A 133 -27.28 -16.04 -13.58
C VAL A 133 -27.24 -16.79 -12.26
N TRP A 134 -26.71 -16.13 -11.23
CA TRP A 134 -26.58 -16.64 -9.88
C TRP A 134 -27.83 -16.38 -9.04
N ILE A 135 -28.36 -17.45 -8.45
CA ILE A 135 -29.39 -17.42 -7.41
C ILE A 135 -28.77 -17.88 -6.10
N HIS A 136 -28.78 -17.01 -5.09
CA HIS A 136 -28.18 -17.31 -3.80
C HIS A 136 -29.00 -18.33 -2.99
N GLY A 137 -28.29 -19.14 -2.19
CA GLY A 137 -28.86 -20.04 -1.19
C GLY A 137 -29.36 -19.32 0.08
N GLY A 138 -29.45 -20.07 1.18
CA GLY A 138 -29.90 -19.54 2.48
C GLY A 138 -31.27 -20.04 2.96
N GLY A 139 -31.65 -21.27 2.58
CA GLY A 139 -32.87 -21.92 3.06
C GLY A 139 -34.15 -21.10 2.84
N PHE A 140 -34.19 -20.31 1.76
CA PHE A 140 -35.28 -19.39 1.42
C PHE A 140 -35.56 -18.29 2.46
N SER A 141 -34.73 -18.17 3.50
CA SER A 141 -34.98 -17.37 4.70
C SER A 141 -33.92 -16.30 4.95
N VAL A 142 -32.70 -16.52 4.43
CA VAL A 142 -31.55 -15.60 4.48
C VAL A 142 -30.85 -15.56 3.12
N GLY A 143 -29.83 -14.73 2.98
CA GLY A 143 -29.00 -14.63 1.77
C GLY A 143 -29.14 -13.29 1.04
N SER A 144 -28.21 -13.03 0.12
CA SER A 144 -28.17 -11.80 -0.67
C SER A 144 -27.40 -11.98 -1.98
N ASN A 145 -27.74 -11.17 -2.98
CA ASN A 145 -26.98 -10.98 -4.21
C ASN A 145 -25.79 -10.02 -4.07
N SER A 146 -25.59 -9.48 -2.86
CA SER A 146 -24.49 -8.59 -2.51
C SER A 146 -23.26 -9.40 -2.16
N PHE A 147 -22.17 -9.15 -2.87
CA PHE A 147 -20.91 -9.84 -2.66
C PHE A 147 -19.91 -8.93 -1.96
N GLY A 148 -19.22 -9.47 -0.95
CA GLY A 148 -18.16 -8.74 -0.25
C GLY A 148 -16.96 -8.42 -1.15
N ASN A 149 -16.72 -9.23 -2.19
CA ASN A 149 -15.59 -9.09 -3.11
C ASN A 149 -16.01 -9.16 -4.59
N ILE A 150 -16.56 -8.06 -5.11
CA ILE A 150 -16.96 -7.94 -6.54
C ILE A 150 -15.79 -8.21 -7.49
N LYS A 151 -14.55 -7.87 -7.08
CA LYS A 151 -13.37 -8.05 -7.92
C LYS A 151 -13.08 -9.53 -8.16
N GLU A 152 -13.13 -10.36 -7.13
CA GLU A 152 -12.90 -11.80 -7.27
C GLU A 152 -13.90 -12.50 -8.18
N ILE A 153 -15.18 -12.13 -8.10
CA ILE A 153 -16.19 -12.60 -9.06
C ILE A 153 -15.84 -12.12 -10.47
N ALA A 154 -15.40 -10.86 -10.59
CA ALA A 154 -14.99 -10.33 -11.87
C ALA A 154 -13.79 -11.12 -12.45
N GLU A 155 -12.80 -11.46 -11.64
CA GLU A 155 -11.67 -12.30 -12.06
C GLU A 155 -12.12 -13.70 -12.48
N ASN A 156 -13.05 -14.32 -11.76
CA ASN A 156 -13.45 -15.70 -12.04
C ASN A 156 -14.29 -15.87 -13.31
N PHE A 157 -15.13 -14.88 -13.63
CA PHE A 157 -16.07 -14.95 -14.76
C PHE A 157 -15.68 -14.03 -15.93
N ILE A 158 -15.35 -12.76 -15.65
CA ILE A 158 -15.14 -11.73 -16.68
C ILE A 158 -13.83 -11.95 -17.42
N SER A 159 -12.77 -12.40 -16.73
CA SER A 159 -11.50 -12.78 -17.37
C SER A 159 -11.70 -13.87 -18.44
N LYS A 160 -12.66 -14.78 -18.21
CA LYS A 160 -13.06 -15.87 -19.12
C LYS A 160 -14.14 -15.46 -20.14
N LYS A 161 -14.43 -14.16 -20.25
CA LYS A 161 -15.45 -13.59 -21.15
C LYS A 161 -16.87 -14.13 -20.91
N ILE A 162 -17.22 -14.34 -19.64
CA ILE A 162 -18.55 -14.74 -19.21
C ILE A 162 -19.22 -13.53 -18.55
N ILE A 163 -20.50 -13.28 -18.83
CA ILE A 163 -21.28 -12.29 -18.09
C ILE A 163 -21.82 -12.94 -16.84
N PHE A 164 -21.67 -12.28 -15.70
CA PHE A 164 -22.18 -12.76 -14.42
C PHE A 164 -23.29 -11.83 -13.93
N VAL A 165 -24.45 -12.41 -13.61
CA VAL A 165 -25.62 -11.70 -13.11
C VAL A 165 -26.01 -12.27 -11.75
N SER A 166 -26.22 -11.45 -10.73
CA SER A 166 -26.76 -11.91 -9.44
C SER A 166 -28.09 -11.26 -9.13
N ILE A 167 -29.08 -12.05 -8.72
CA ILE A 167 -30.46 -11.58 -8.49
C ILE A 167 -30.85 -11.69 -7.01
N GLN A 168 -31.63 -10.74 -6.52
CA GLN A 168 -32.37 -10.87 -5.26
C GLN A 168 -33.75 -11.47 -5.46
N TYR A 169 -34.29 -12.07 -4.39
CA TYR A 169 -35.69 -12.47 -4.29
C TYR A 169 -36.17 -12.34 -2.84
N ARG A 170 -37.48 -12.17 -2.62
CA ARG A 170 -38.04 -12.08 -1.26
C ARG A 170 -37.85 -13.37 -0.47
N LEU A 171 -37.57 -13.23 0.82
CA LEU A 171 -37.24 -14.33 1.73
C LEU A 171 -38.34 -14.53 2.79
N GLY A 172 -38.30 -15.68 3.47
CA GLY A 172 -39.19 -16.05 4.57
C GLY A 172 -40.67 -15.81 4.27
N ALA A 173 -41.41 -15.26 5.23
CA ALA A 173 -42.83 -14.99 5.08
C ALA A 173 -43.13 -14.04 3.90
N LEU A 174 -42.25 -13.08 3.59
CA LEU A 174 -42.49 -12.14 2.49
C LEU A 174 -42.44 -12.79 1.10
N GLY A 175 -41.68 -13.87 0.94
CA GLY A 175 -41.53 -14.60 -0.33
C GLY A 175 -42.32 -15.91 -0.41
N TRP A 176 -42.66 -16.51 0.73
CA TRP A 176 -43.08 -17.91 0.78
C TRP A 176 -44.31 -18.17 1.67
N LEU A 177 -45.02 -17.11 2.09
CA LEU A 177 -46.35 -17.25 2.71
C LEU A 177 -47.32 -17.92 1.73
N TYR A 178 -48.22 -18.76 2.25
CA TYR A 178 -49.25 -19.42 1.46
C TYR A 178 -50.65 -19.05 1.97
N MET A 179 -51.47 -18.49 1.08
CA MET A 179 -52.88 -18.21 1.34
C MET A 179 -53.69 -18.49 0.08
N LYS A 180 -54.44 -19.59 0.11
CA LYS A 180 -55.21 -20.07 -1.04
C LYS A 180 -56.28 -19.07 -1.47
N GLU A 181 -57.01 -18.49 -0.52
CA GLU A 181 -58.13 -17.57 -0.77
C GLU A 181 -57.68 -16.28 -1.46
N ASN A 182 -56.42 -15.86 -1.25
CA ASN A 182 -55.85 -14.65 -1.83
C ASN A 182 -54.92 -14.93 -3.02
N ASN A 183 -54.80 -16.19 -3.46
CA ASN A 183 -53.85 -16.62 -4.49
C ASN A 183 -52.40 -16.19 -4.19
N ILE A 184 -51.97 -16.36 -2.93
CA ILE A 184 -50.62 -16.04 -2.46
C ILE A 184 -49.86 -17.35 -2.26
N GLY A 185 -48.70 -17.47 -2.90
CA GLY A 185 -47.80 -18.60 -2.74
C GLY A 185 -46.65 -18.50 -3.74
N ASN A 186 -45.50 -19.10 -3.41
CA ASN A 186 -44.33 -19.15 -4.30
C ASN A 186 -43.91 -17.77 -4.85
N ILE A 187 -44.10 -16.70 -4.08
CA ILE A 187 -43.83 -15.33 -4.53
C ILE A 187 -42.33 -15.13 -4.79
N GLY A 188 -41.46 -15.78 -4.04
CA GLY A 188 -40.02 -15.80 -4.28
C GLY A 188 -39.66 -16.39 -5.67
N PHE A 189 -40.38 -17.41 -6.15
CA PHE A 189 -40.19 -17.89 -7.53
C PHE A 189 -40.65 -16.88 -8.56
N TRP A 190 -41.76 -16.18 -8.31
CA TRP A 190 -42.20 -15.12 -9.20
C TRP A 190 -41.21 -13.94 -9.25
N ASP A 191 -40.54 -13.62 -8.15
CA ASP A 191 -39.43 -12.64 -8.12
C ASP A 191 -38.27 -13.08 -9.01
N GLN A 192 -37.83 -14.34 -8.87
CA GLN A 192 -36.74 -14.89 -9.69
C GLN A 192 -37.14 -14.98 -11.17
N ALA A 193 -38.38 -15.35 -11.48
CA ALA A 193 -38.92 -15.35 -12.83
C ALA A 193 -38.92 -13.94 -13.44
N ARG A 194 -39.32 -12.91 -12.68
CA ARG A 194 -39.29 -11.53 -13.14
C ARG A 194 -37.87 -11.01 -13.35
N ALA A 195 -36.92 -11.43 -12.52
CA ALA A 195 -35.50 -11.13 -12.75
C ALA A 195 -34.99 -11.82 -14.03
N LEU A 196 -35.37 -13.08 -14.27
CA LEU A 196 -35.01 -13.80 -15.49
C LEU A 196 -35.64 -13.17 -16.75
N GLU A 197 -36.90 -12.74 -16.69
CA GLU A 197 -37.56 -11.97 -17.76
C GLU A 197 -36.78 -10.68 -18.05
N PHE A 198 -36.37 -9.93 -17.02
CA PHE A 198 -35.54 -8.74 -17.21
C PHE A 198 -34.23 -9.07 -17.94
N ILE A 199 -33.55 -10.15 -17.51
CA ILE A 199 -32.28 -10.57 -18.11
C ILE A 199 -32.52 -10.97 -19.57
N TYR A 200 -33.53 -11.77 -19.84
CA TYR A 200 -33.87 -12.22 -21.19
C TYR A 200 -34.17 -11.05 -22.14
N ASP A 201 -34.92 -10.05 -21.67
CA ASP A 201 -35.30 -8.86 -22.43
C ASP A 201 -34.09 -7.92 -22.70
N HIS A 202 -33.14 -7.81 -21.75
CA HIS A 202 -32.17 -6.72 -21.77
C HIS A 202 -30.70 -7.12 -21.89
N ILE A 203 -30.32 -8.38 -21.65
CA ILE A 203 -28.89 -8.75 -21.49
C ILE A 203 -28.04 -8.51 -22.74
N GLN A 204 -28.66 -8.45 -23.93
CA GLN A 204 -27.98 -8.10 -25.18
C GLN A 204 -27.37 -6.69 -25.14
N HIS A 205 -27.99 -5.74 -24.42
CA HIS A 205 -27.44 -4.38 -24.22
C HIS A 205 -26.16 -4.38 -23.36
N PHE A 206 -25.94 -5.43 -22.59
CA PHE A 206 -24.75 -5.64 -21.77
C PHE A 206 -23.71 -6.54 -22.45
N GLY A 207 -23.92 -6.88 -23.74
CA GLY A 207 -23.05 -7.76 -24.52
C GLY A 207 -23.36 -9.25 -24.41
N GLY A 208 -24.46 -9.65 -23.74
CA GLY A 208 -24.81 -11.04 -23.51
C GLY A 208 -25.61 -11.69 -24.64
N ASN A 209 -25.57 -13.02 -24.67
CA ASN A 209 -26.36 -13.85 -25.57
C ASN A 209 -27.59 -14.40 -24.83
N LYS A 210 -28.79 -13.90 -25.18
CA LYS A 210 -30.06 -14.36 -24.60
C LYS A 210 -30.37 -15.84 -24.90
N SER A 211 -29.74 -16.41 -25.93
CA SER A 211 -29.84 -17.82 -26.31
C SER A 211 -28.80 -18.72 -25.62
N ASN A 212 -28.05 -18.18 -24.64
CA ASN A 212 -27.06 -18.93 -23.87
C ASN A 212 -27.04 -18.45 -22.41
N ILE A 213 -28.22 -18.48 -21.78
CA ILE A 213 -28.43 -18.20 -20.36
C ILE A 213 -28.25 -19.49 -19.56
N ILE A 214 -27.30 -19.46 -18.64
CA ILE A 214 -26.91 -20.54 -17.74
C ILE A 214 -27.37 -20.15 -16.34
N MET A 215 -28.30 -20.90 -15.77
CA MET A 215 -28.73 -20.70 -14.39
C MET A 215 -27.77 -21.41 -13.45
N LEU A 216 -27.28 -20.72 -12.42
CA LEU A 216 -26.36 -21.26 -11.41
C LEU A 216 -26.95 -20.97 -10.03
N GLY A 217 -26.98 -21.97 -9.16
CA GLY A 217 -27.43 -21.79 -7.79
C GLY A 217 -26.79 -22.79 -6.83
N GLU A 218 -26.76 -22.43 -5.56
CA GLU A 218 -26.29 -23.27 -4.46
C GLU A 218 -27.38 -23.43 -3.39
N SER A 219 -27.49 -24.63 -2.81
CA SER A 219 -28.48 -24.96 -1.78
C SER A 219 -29.91 -24.56 -2.21
N ALA A 220 -30.58 -23.66 -1.49
CA ALA A 220 -31.90 -23.14 -1.85
C ALA A 220 -31.92 -22.44 -3.23
N GLY A 221 -30.80 -21.88 -3.66
CA GLY A 221 -30.59 -21.36 -4.99
C GLY A 221 -30.56 -22.47 -6.05
N ALA A 222 -29.93 -23.61 -5.78
CA ALA A 222 -29.96 -24.77 -6.68
C ALA A 222 -31.37 -25.34 -6.81
N ALA A 223 -32.11 -25.45 -5.70
CA ALA A 223 -33.52 -25.82 -5.72
C ALA A 223 -34.36 -24.82 -6.54
N SER A 224 -34.06 -23.52 -6.43
CA SER A 224 -34.70 -22.48 -7.24
C SER A 224 -34.40 -22.62 -8.73
N VAL A 225 -33.14 -22.89 -9.10
CA VAL A 225 -32.76 -23.17 -10.48
C VAL A 225 -33.58 -24.34 -11.02
N ASN A 226 -33.65 -25.44 -10.29
CA ASN A 226 -34.43 -26.62 -10.68
C ASN A 226 -35.93 -26.31 -10.86
N ALA A 227 -36.53 -25.50 -9.98
CA ALA A 227 -37.91 -25.04 -10.14
C ALA A 227 -38.12 -24.22 -11.43
N LEU A 228 -37.19 -23.31 -11.74
CA LEU A 228 -37.28 -22.43 -12.91
C LEU A 228 -37.08 -23.18 -14.24
N THR A 229 -36.30 -24.26 -14.26
CA THR A 229 -36.12 -25.08 -15.47
C THR A 229 -37.37 -25.91 -15.80
N ILE A 230 -38.23 -26.17 -14.81
CA ILE A 230 -39.46 -26.96 -14.95
C ILE A 230 -40.67 -26.07 -15.28
N SER A 231 -40.76 -24.89 -14.65
CA SER A 231 -41.93 -24.01 -14.76
C SER A 231 -42.21 -23.57 -16.21
N PRO A 232 -43.47 -23.65 -16.69
CA PRO A 232 -43.84 -23.19 -18.03
C PRO A 232 -43.53 -21.70 -18.25
N SER A 233 -43.60 -20.89 -17.19
CA SER A 233 -43.33 -19.46 -17.23
C SER A 233 -41.87 -19.12 -17.52
N THR A 234 -40.92 -20.02 -17.24
CA THR A 234 -39.48 -19.69 -17.29
C THR A 234 -38.64 -20.64 -18.14
N ARG A 235 -39.05 -21.90 -18.32
CA ARG A 235 -38.26 -22.95 -18.99
C ARG A 235 -37.78 -22.59 -20.41
N HIS A 236 -38.49 -21.69 -21.09
CA HIS A 236 -38.15 -21.25 -22.44
C HIS A 236 -36.99 -20.23 -22.49
N MET A 237 -36.65 -19.58 -21.37
CA MET A 237 -35.56 -18.60 -21.28
C MET A 237 -34.21 -19.24 -20.87
N ILE A 238 -34.22 -20.48 -20.35
CA ILE A 238 -33.07 -21.15 -19.78
C ILE A 238 -32.48 -22.15 -20.77
N HIS A 239 -31.15 -22.17 -20.89
CA HIS A 239 -30.43 -23.01 -21.86
C HIS A 239 -29.52 -24.04 -21.21
N LYS A 240 -29.03 -23.78 -20.00
CA LYS A 240 -28.23 -24.70 -19.19
C LYS A 240 -28.49 -24.44 -17.70
N SER A 241 -28.25 -25.44 -16.86
CA SER A 241 -28.28 -25.28 -15.40
C SER A 241 -27.04 -25.83 -14.71
N ILE A 242 -26.68 -25.21 -13.60
CA ILE A 242 -25.67 -25.67 -12.65
C ILE A 242 -26.29 -25.62 -11.26
N GLU A 243 -26.43 -26.78 -10.63
CA GLU A 243 -27.21 -27.00 -9.41
C GLU A 243 -26.29 -27.59 -8.34
N LEU A 244 -25.78 -26.72 -7.46
CA LEU A 244 -24.80 -27.10 -6.43
C LEU A 244 -25.52 -27.37 -5.10
N SER A 245 -25.39 -28.59 -4.58
CA SER A 245 -25.83 -28.94 -3.22
C SER A 245 -27.32 -28.71 -2.94
N GLY A 246 -28.18 -28.83 -3.94
CA GLY A 246 -29.62 -28.68 -3.76
C GLY A 246 -30.45 -29.10 -4.97
N SER A 247 -31.73 -29.38 -4.72
CA SER A 247 -32.74 -29.76 -5.72
C SER A 247 -34.10 -29.42 -5.15
N ILE A 248 -35.08 -29.02 -5.98
CA ILE A 248 -36.44 -28.74 -5.51
C ILE A 248 -37.18 -30.01 -5.02
N LEU A 249 -36.67 -31.20 -5.38
CA LEU A 249 -37.20 -32.47 -4.90
C LEU A 249 -36.64 -32.87 -3.53
N ALA A 250 -35.68 -32.11 -2.99
CA ALA A 250 -35.15 -32.38 -1.65
C ALA A 250 -36.22 -32.07 -0.60
N ALA A 251 -36.29 -32.91 0.45
CA ALA A 251 -37.33 -32.84 1.49
C ALA A 251 -37.42 -31.46 2.18
N TRP A 252 -36.30 -30.73 2.26
CA TRP A 252 -36.24 -29.39 2.86
C TRP A 252 -36.73 -28.26 1.94
N SER A 253 -36.94 -28.54 0.66
CA SER A 253 -37.22 -27.57 -0.40
C SER A 253 -38.54 -27.80 -1.12
N ASN A 254 -39.37 -28.73 -0.65
CA ASN A 254 -40.72 -28.94 -1.16
C ASN A 254 -41.64 -29.16 0.04
N PHE A 255 -42.36 -28.11 0.40
CA PHE A 255 -43.22 -28.10 1.57
C PHE A 255 -44.61 -28.67 1.24
N ASP A 256 -45.16 -29.45 2.18
CA ASP A 256 -46.56 -29.85 2.11
C ASP A 256 -47.47 -28.63 2.29
N ILE A 257 -48.44 -28.47 1.39
CA ILE A 257 -49.38 -27.34 1.38
C ILE A 257 -50.16 -27.26 2.69
N LYS A 258 -50.56 -28.39 3.29
CA LYS A 258 -51.29 -28.39 4.56
C LYS A 258 -50.44 -27.81 5.68
N ILE A 259 -49.15 -28.15 5.72
CA ILE A 259 -48.20 -27.59 6.68
C ILE A 259 -48.02 -26.09 6.43
N LEU A 260 -47.91 -25.66 5.18
CA LEU A 260 -47.81 -24.24 4.83
C LEU A 260 -49.08 -23.45 5.23
N GLU A 261 -50.27 -24.01 5.02
CA GLU A 261 -51.54 -23.41 5.46
C GLU A 261 -51.59 -23.26 6.98
N GLU A 262 -51.24 -24.30 7.73
CA GLU A 262 -51.20 -24.26 9.19
C GLU A 262 -50.19 -23.22 9.71
N ASN A 263 -48.99 -23.18 9.12
CA ASN A 263 -47.96 -22.22 9.47
C ASN A 263 -48.39 -20.78 9.15
N SER A 264 -49.03 -20.58 8.00
CA SER A 264 -49.56 -19.28 7.59
C SER A 264 -50.68 -18.81 8.53
N LYS A 265 -51.60 -19.70 8.94
CA LYS A 265 -52.62 -19.41 9.96
C LYS A 265 -52.00 -19.04 11.31
N LYS A 266 -51.00 -19.78 11.79
CA LYS A 266 -50.27 -19.46 13.03
C LYS A 266 -49.61 -18.08 12.95
N PHE A 267 -48.99 -17.75 11.82
CA PHE A 267 -48.36 -16.46 11.57
C PHE A 267 -49.38 -15.31 11.57
N ILE A 268 -50.47 -15.44 10.82
CA ILE A 268 -51.56 -14.45 10.76
C ILE A 268 -52.17 -14.21 12.15
N ASN A 269 -52.41 -15.29 12.91
CA ASN A 269 -52.95 -15.19 14.26
C ASN A 269 -52.00 -14.47 15.22
N GLN A 270 -50.68 -14.72 15.14
CA GLN A 270 -49.69 -14.01 15.96
C GLN A 270 -49.55 -12.52 15.59
N LEU A 271 -49.84 -12.16 14.35
CA LEU A 271 -49.94 -10.76 13.91
C LEU A 271 -51.28 -10.11 14.29
N LYS A 272 -52.20 -10.84 14.92
CA LYS A 272 -53.53 -10.38 15.34
C LYS A 272 -54.40 -9.87 14.18
N CYS A 273 -54.28 -10.48 13.01
CA CYS A 273 -55.11 -10.18 11.85
C CYS A 273 -56.33 -11.09 11.76
N ASN A 274 -57.51 -10.51 11.52
CA ASN A 274 -58.77 -11.26 11.32
C ASN A 274 -58.83 -11.95 9.96
N ILE A 275 -59.65 -13.01 9.87
CA ILE A 275 -59.79 -13.88 8.69
C ILE A 275 -60.52 -13.19 7.51
N THR A 276 -61.40 -12.22 7.77
CA THR A 276 -62.23 -11.59 6.71
C THR A 276 -61.49 -10.57 5.85
N ASP A 277 -60.48 -9.86 6.39
CA ASP A 277 -59.66 -8.86 5.69
C ASP A 277 -58.15 -9.13 5.85
N THR A 278 -57.77 -10.41 5.86
CA THR A 278 -56.42 -10.84 6.27
C THR A 278 -55.31 -10.18 5.46
N LEU A 279 -55.46 -10.11 4.14
CA LEU A 279 -54.44 -9.52 3.26
C LEU A 279 -54.23 -8.01 3.55
N SER A 280 -55.31 -7.23 3.64
CA SER A 280 -55.19 -5.80 3.95
C SER A 280 -54.55 -5.58 5.32
N CYS A 281 -54.88 -6.44 6.30
CA CYS A 281 -54.29 -6.37 7.63
C CYS A 281 -52.77 -6.63 7.60
N ILE A 282 -52.31 -7.76 7.05
CA ILE A 282 -50.88 -8.11 7.04
C ILE A 282 -50.02 -7.12 6.21
N GLN A 283 -50.61 -6.48 5.20
CA GLN A 283 -49.94 -5.43 4.40
C GLN A 283 -49.71 -4.14 5.20
N LYS A 284 -50.54 -3.85 6.21
CA LYS A 284 -50.41 -2.67 7.08
C LYS A 284 -49.48 -2.90 8.27
N ILE A 285 -49.11 -4.15 8.58
CA ILE A 285 -48.21 -4.46 9.68
C ILE A 285 -46.81 -3.90 9.41
N LYS A 286 -46.12 -3.42 10.46
CA LYS A 286 -44.73 -2.96 10.33
C LYS A 286 -43.81 -4.15 10.08
N ILE A 287 -42.81 -3.96 9.23
CA ILE A 287 -41.87 -5.04 8.87
C ILE A 287 -41.18 -5.66 10.09
N LYS A 288 -40.84 -4.86 11.11
CA LYS A 288 -40.23 -5.33 12.36
C LYS A 288 -41.09 -6.38 13.06
N ASP A 289 -42.41 -6.21 13.05
CA ASP A 289 -43.34 -7.13 13.72
C ASP A 289 -43.49 -8.43 12.92
N ILE A 290 -43.53 -8.34 11.59
CA ILE A 290 -43.46 -9.51 10.69
C ILE A 290 -42.20 -10.33 10.96
N LEU A 291 -41.03 -9.67 11.05
CA LEU A 291 -39.75 -10.35 11.28
C LEU A 291 -39.67 -10.97 12.69
N ASN A 292 -40.23 -10.30 13.70
CA ASN A 292 -40.28 -10.81 15.08
C ASN A 292 -41.16 -12.05 15.20
N VAL A 293 -42.37 -12.01 14.63
CA VAL A 293 -43.29 -13.15 14.62
C VAL A 293 -42.68 -14.31 13.86
N THR A 294 -42.07 -14.04 12.69
CA THR A 294 -41.40 -15.07 11.92
C THR A 294 -40.30 -15.74 12.75
N GLU A 295 -39.39 -14.96 13.35
CA GLU A 295 -38.32 -15.52 14.19
C GLU A 295 -38.84 -16.36 15.35
N LYS A 296 -39.92 -15.93 16.00
CA LYS A 296 -40.55 -16.67 17.10
C LYS A 296 -41.07 -18.03 16.61
N LEU A 297 -41.70 -18.06 15.45
CA LEU A 297 -42.15 -19.31 14.85
C LEU A 297 -40.93 -20.22 14.57
N TYR A 298 -39.85 -19.69 13.96
CA TYR A 298 -38.65 -20.49 13.62
C TYR A 298 -38.00 -21.12 14.87
N LYS A 299 -38.01 -20.42 16.02
CA LYS A 299 -37.47 -20.95 17.28
C LYS A 299 -38.33 -22.05 17.92
N ASN A 300 -39.62 -22.08 17.61
CA ASN A 300 -40.57 -23.03 18.19
C ASN A 300 -40.71 -24.31 17.35
N LEU A 301 -39.89 -24.49 16.31
CA LEU A 301 -39.84 -25.72 15.54
C LEU A 301 -39.13 -26.82 16.34
N ASN A 302 -39.90 -27.83 16.77
CA ASN A 302 -39.39 -29.06 17.38
C ASN A 302 -38.94 -30.12 16.35
N THR A 303 -38.84 -29.75 15.07
CA THR A 303 -38.64 -30.70 13.95
C THR A 303 -37.34 -30.45 13.21
N THR A 304 -36.78 -31.49 12.60
CA THR A 304 -35.66 -31.48 11.63
C THR A 304 -35.97 -30.71 10.32
N SER A 305 -37.10 -30.01 10.24
CA SER A 305 -37.50 -29.18 9.10
C SER A 305 -36.63 -27.93 9.00
N PHE A 306 -35.99 -27.74 7.85
CA PHE A 306 -35.09 -26.63 7.53
C PHE A 306 -35.77 -25.24 7.42
N GLY A 307 -37.08 -25.13 7.64
CA GLY A 307 -37.79 -23.84 7.65
C GLY A 307 -39.29 -23.94 7.94
N ILE A 308 -39.96 -22.77 7.95
CA ILE A 308 -41.42 -22.64 8.21
C ILE A 308 -42.19 -22.27 6.96
N PHE A 309 -41.61 -21.35 6.19
CA PHE A 309 -42.12 -20.90 4.92
C PHE A 309 -41.13 -21.32 3.87
N GLY A 310 -41.64 -21.87 2.77
CA GLY A 310 -40.81 -22.33 1.68
C GLY A 310 -41.63 -22.66 0.45
N PRO A 311 -40.95 -23.03 -0.64
CA PRO A 311 -41.60 -23.41 -1.88
C PRO A 311 -42.43 -24.68 -1.77
N TYR A 312 -43.44 -24.79 -2.62
CA TYR A 312 -44.24 -25.99 -2.85
C TYR A 312 -44.43 -26.23 -4.33
N LEU A 313 -44.51 -27.51 -4.73
CA LEU A 313 -44.46 -27.95 -6.12
C LEU A 313 -45.84 -28.02 -6.82
N SER A 314 -46.73 -27.06 -6.56
CA SER A 314 -48.03 -26.95 -7.23
C SER A 314 -48.48 -25.51 -7.36
N GLY A 315 -49.72 -25.28 -7.79
CA GLY A 315 -50.27 -23.95 -7.98
C GLY A 315 -49.87 -23.32 -9.31
N ASP A 316 -50.02 -22.01 -9.40
CA ASP A 316 -49.93 -21.26 -10.65
C ASP A 316 -48.52 -21.24 -11.27
N PHE A 317 -47.46 -21.28 -10.45
CA PHE A 317 -46.08 -21.32 -10.93
C PHE A 317 -45.75 -22.65 -11.64
N PHE A 318 -46.47 -23.72 -11.29
CA PHE A 318 -46.36 -25.05 -11.88
C PHE A 318 -47.69 -25.46 -12.52
N SER A 319 -48.29 -24.58 -13.31
CA SER A 319 -49.66 -24.71 -13.85
C SER A 319 -49.91 -26.02 -14.60
N ASP A 320 -48.92 -26.54 -15.32
CA ASP A 320 -49.07 -27.78 -16.10
C ASP A 320 -48.90 -29.03 -15.22
N GLY A 321 -48.58 -28.88 -13.93
CA GLY A 321 -48.17 -29.94 -13.03
C GLY A 321 -46.72 -30.37 -13.21
N ILE A 322 -46.08 -30.86 -12.15
CA ILE A 322 -44.64 -31.17 -12.14
C ILE A 322 -44.26 -32.29 -13.09
N ILE A 323 -45.02 -33.39 -13.09
CA ILE A 323 -44.70 -34.55 -13.94
C ILE A 323 -44.72 -34.15 -15.42
N TYR A 324 -45.74 -33.38 -15.82
CA TYR A 324 -45.82 -32.87 -17.18
C TYR A 324 -44.75 -31.81 -17.44
N GLY A 325 -44.51 -30.89 -16.50
CA GLY A 325 -43.46 -29.87 -16.59
C GLY A 325 -42.06 -30.47 -16.79
N ILE A 326 -41.72 -31.56 -16.08
CA ILE A 326 -40.47 -32.30 -16.26
C ILE A 326 -40.42 -32.95 -17.63
N LYS A 327 -41.51 -33.59 -18.08
CA LYS A 327 -41.60 -34.17 -19.44
C LYS A 327 -41.48 -33.12 -20.56
N GLN A 328 -41.99 -31.91 -20.32
CA GLN A 328 -41.90 -30.78 -21.25
C GLN A 328 -40.63 -29.94 -21.06
N SER A 329 -39.78 -30.27 -20.09
CA SER A 329 -38.51 -29.58 -19.91
C SER A 329 -37.65 -29.80 -21.16
N ARG A 330 -36.87 -28.78 -21.56
CA ARG A 330 -36.20 -28.76 -22.87
C ARG A 330 -35.02 -29.72 -23.01
N GLY A 331 -34.82 -30.64 -22.06
CA GLY A 331 -33.65 -31.52 -22.02
C GLY A 331 -32.34 -30.74 -22.03
N ILE A 332 -32.29 -29.62 -21.29
CA ILE A 332 -31.11 -28.74 -21.27
C ILE A 332 -29.91 -29.46 -20.63
N GLN A 333 -28.71 -28.99 -20.96
CA GLN A 333 -27.50 -29.49 -20.29
C GLN A 333 -27.47 -28.99 -18.84
N SER A 334 -27.38 -29.94 -17.91
CA SER A 334 -27.35 -29.67 -16.47
C SER A 334 -26.09 -30.25 -15.84
N LEU A 335 -25.50 -29.51 -14.91
CA LEU A 335 -24.40 -29.96 -14.05
C LEU A 335 -24.88 -29.90 -12.60
N SER A 336 -24.87 -31.03 -11.90
CA SER A 336 -25.24 -31.08 -10.49
C SER A 336 -24.09 -31.68 -9.67
N GLY A 337 -23.91 -31.24 -8.43
CA GLY A 337 -22.84 -31.73 -7.57
C GLY A 337 -23.14 -31.54 -6.09
N LEU A 338 -22.43 -32.32 -5.26
CA LEU A 338 -22.45 -32.26 -3.81
C LEU A 338 -21.00 -32.15 -3.31
N THR A 339 -20.82 -31.59 -2.13
CA THR A 339 -19.54 -31.66 -1.41
C THR A 339 -19.37 -33.05 -0.76
N ASN A 340 -18.13 -33.44 -0.45
CA ASN A 340 -17.85 -34.73 0.18
C ASN A 340 -18.44 -34.87 1.60
N ASN A 341 -18.89 -33.77 2.23
CA ASN A 341 -19.40 -33.79 3.61
C ASN A 341 -20.44 -32.69 3.88
N GLU A 342 -21.54 -32.67 3.11
CA GLU A 342 -22.60 -31.64 3.20
C GLU A 342 -23.16 -31.46 4.62
N ALA A 343 -23.33 -32.56 5.34
CA ALA A 343 -23.92 -32.55 6.67
C ALA A 343 -23.03 -31.88 7.74
N ALA A 344 -21.73 -31.75 7.48
CA ALA A 344 -20.81 -31.12 8.43
C ALA A 344 -21.17 -29.65 8.70
N TYR A 345 -21.73 -28.94 7.71
CA TYR A 345 -22.18 -27.55 7.87
C TYR A 345 -23.26 -27.40 8.96
N PHE A 346 -24.08 -28.43 9.19
CA PHE A 346 -25.18 -28.39 10.15
C PHE A 346 -24.80 -28.91 11.54
N LYS A 347 -23.53 -29.30 11.77
CA LYS A 347 -23.04 -29.62 13.11
C LYS A 347 -22.73 -28.34 13.87
N THR A 348 -23.38 -28.15 15.02
CA THR A 348 -23.00 -27.10 15.97
C THR A 348 -21.72 -27.52 16.71
N ASP A 349 -20.85 -26.55 17.09
CA ASP A 349 -19.54 -26.73 17.75
C ASP A 349 -19.48 -27.73 18.93
N LYS A 350 -20.62 -28.13 19.50
CA LYS A 350 -20.69 -29.09 20.62
C LYS A 350 -20.57 -30.57 20.22
N ASP A 351 -20.73 -30.93 18.94
CA ASP A 351 -20.81 -32.32 18.47
C ASP A 351 -19.73 -32.72 17.45
N ILE A 352 -18.62 -31.98 17.40
CA ILE A 352 -17.49 -32.30 16.51
C ILE A 352 -16.43 -33.05 17.33
N PRO A 353 -16.29 -34.38 17.19
CA PRO A 353 -15.12 -35.07 17.70
C PRO A 353 -13.87 -34.49 17.03
N ASN A 354 -12.81 -34.26 17.81
CA ASN A 354 -11.55 -33.61 17.38
C ASN A 354 -10.96 -34.20 16.08
N GLU A 355 -11.26 -35.46 15.77
CA GLU A 355 -10.82 -36.16 14.56
C GLU A 355 -11.46 -35.63 13.27
N ALA A 356 -12.67 -35.07 13.33
CA ALA A 356 -13.39 -34.55 12.16
C ALA A 356 -12.91 -33.17 11.71
N MET A 357 -12.27 -32.39 12.59
CA MET A 357 -11.64 -31.11 12.21
C MET A 357 -10.47 -31.30 11.23
N ASN A 358 -9.82 -32.47 11.24
CA ASN A 358 -8.70 -32.78 10.35
C ASN A 358 -9.13 -33.16 8.93
N ILE A 359 -10.43 -33.39 8.68
CA ILE A 359 -10.94 -33.90 7.39
C ILE A 359 -11.54 -32.78 6.52
N ILE A 360 -11.89 -31.62 7.10
CA ILE A 360 -12.64 -30.54 6.41
C ILE A 360 -11.75 -29.67 5.48
N HIS A 361 -10.43 -29.84 5.49
CA HIS A 361 -9.49 -29.11 4.61
C HIS A 361 -8.54 -30.06 3.85
N PRO A 362 -8.90 -30.56 2.65
CA PRO A 362 -7.98 -31.36 1.85
C PRO A 362 -7.00 -30.50 1.03
N GLU A 363 -7.17 -29.18 0.98
CA GLU A 363 -6.17 -28.26 0.44
C GLU A 363 -5.68 -27.33 1.55
N MET A 364 -4.51 -27.69 2.10
CA MET A 364 -3.70 -26.99 3.11
C MET A 364 -4.50 -26.23 4.19
N PRO A 365 -4.55 -26.70 5.46
CA PRO A 365 -5.20 -25.96 6.52
C PRO A 365 -4.63 -24.53 6.56
N LEU A 366 -5.48 -23.53 6.31
CA LEU A 366 -5.16 -22.15 6.69
C LEU A 366 -4.96 -22.22 8.19
N GLU A 367 -3.72 -22.15 8.65
CA GLU A 367 -3.40 -22.21 10.06
C GLU A 367 -4.26 -21.19 10.82
N ASN A 368 -4.78 -21.57 11.98
CA ASN A 368 -5.31 -20.58 12.91
C ASN A 368 -4.21 -19.58 13.19
N CYS A 369 -4.52 -18.27 13.15
CA CYS A 369 -3.55 -17.23 13.45
C CYS A 369 -3.18 -17.28 14.95
N ASN A 370 -2.37 -18.26 15.38
CA ASN A 370 -1.79 -18.34 16.72
C ASN A 370 -0.49 -17.52 16.76
N ASN A 371 -0.35 -16.73 17.83
CA ASN A 371 0.37 -15.44 17.90
C ASN A 371 1.91 -15.44 17.98
N ASP A 372 2.63 -16.41 17.39
CA ASP A 372 4.05 -16.57 17.77
C ASP A 372 5.12 -16.19 16.75
N LEU A 373 4.82 -15.88 15.48
CA LEU A 373 5.86 -15.56 14.49
C LEU A 373 5.56 -14.40 13.55
N LEU A 374 4.85 -13.38 14.03
CA LEU A 374 4.75 -12.12 13.30
C LEU A 374 6.04 -11.30 13.50
N MET A 375 6.72 -10.98 12.40
CA MET A 375 7.83 -9.99 12.35
C MET A 375 7.44 -8.65 13.02
N TYR A 376 6.13 -8.38 13.04
CA TYR A 376 5.47 -7.37 13.85
C TYR A 376 4.40 -8.05 14.70
N ARG A 377 4.76 -8.57 15.88
CA ARG A 377 3.74 -8.92 16.87
C ARG A 377 2.84 -7.69 17.02
N PRO A 378 1.50 -7.83 16.94
CA PRO A 378 0.63 -6.71 17.18
C PRO A 378 1.00 -6.13 18.54
N ILE A 379 1.40 -4.86 18.53
CA ILE A 379 1.47 -3.99 19.71
C ILE A 379 0.18 -4.09 20.56
N LYS A 380 -0.90 -4.64 20.01
CA LYS A 380 -2.14 -5.00 20.71
C LYS A 380 -2.00 -5.96 21.89
N GLU A 381 -1.02 -6.85 21.94
CA GLU A 381 -0.99 -7.85 23.02
C GLU A 381 -0.30 -7.38 24.30
N TYR A 382 0.34 -6.20 24.30
CA TYR A 382 1.04 -5.69 25.50
C TYR A 382 1.13 -4.15 25.64
N VAL A 383 0.43 -3.37 24.83
CA VAL A 383 0.46 -1.90 24.95
C VAL A 383 -0.86 -1.41 25.52
N GLU A 384 -1.00 -1.59 26.83
CA GLU A 384 -1.80 -0.66 27.64
C GLU A 384 -1.05 0.67 27.86
N ASP A 385 0.25 0.78 27.50
CA ASP A 385 1.07 1.98 27.70
C ASP A 385 2.04 2.32 26.55
N ILE A 386 2.09 3.59 26.14
CA ILE A 386 3.08 4.14 25.19
C ILE A 386 4.51 3.95 25.76
N THR A 387 5.26 2.96 25.24
CA THR A 387 6.63 2.68 25.69
C THR A 387 7.68 3.53 24.95
N LEU A 388 8.90 3.66 25.52
CA LEU A 388 10.02 4.37 24.89
C LEU A 388 10.37 3.84 23.49
N SER A 389 10.17 2.54 23.25
CA SER A 389 10.33 1.89 21.93
C SER A 389 9.41 2.51 20.87
N THR A 390 8.13 2.71 21.20
CA THR A 390 7.15 3.32 20.28
C THR A 390 7.49 4.77 19.93
N TRP A 391 8.06 5.53 20.87
CA TRP A 391 8.58 6.87 20.60
C TRP A 391 9.77 6.87 19.64
N ILE A 392 10.71 5.93 19.85
CA ILE A 392 11.92 5.79 19.01
C ILE A 392 11.54 5.42 17.58
N GLN A 393 10.75 4.36 17.38
CA GLN A 393 10.35 3.89 16.05
C GLN A 393 9.29 4.77 15.37
N GLY A 394 8.47 5.49 16.14
CA GLY A 394 7.43 6.37 15.61
C GLY A 394 7.95 7.80 15.38
N PRO A 395 7.58 8.75 16.26
CA PRO A 395 7.81 10.18 16.03
C PRO A 395 9.30 10.57 15.92
N ILE A 396 10.20 9.97 16.72
CA ILE A 396 11.62 10.35 16.71
C ILE A 396 12.27 9.96 15.37
N SER A 397 12.11 8.71 14.94
CA SER A 397 12.63 8.25 13.64
C SER A 397 12.00 9.01 12.48
N MET A 398 10.71 9.35 12.55
CA MET A 398 10.02 10.14 11.53
C MET A 398 10.65 11.53 11.34
N VAL A 399 10.93 12.24 12.44
CA VAL A 399 11.60 13.56 12.40
C VAL A 399 12.99 13.44 11.78
N VAL A 400 13.77 12.43 12.18
CA VAL A 400 15.11 12.20 11.63
C VAL A 400 15.05 11.92 10.12
N ILE A 401 14.09 11.12 9.67
CA ILE A 401 13.89 10.82 8.24
C ILE A 401 13.57 12.08 7.45
N ILE A 402 12.59 12.89 7.90
CA ILE A 402 12.18 14.11 7.20
C ILE A 402 13.35 15.09 7.07
N ILE A 403 14.05 15.36 8.18
CA ILE A 403 15.21 16.25 8.19
C ILE A 403 16.33 15.69 7.29
N GLY A 404 16.56 14.38 7.34
CA GLY A 404 17.56 13.69 6.52
C GLY A 404 17.27 13.78 5.02
N LEU A 405 16.01 13.61 4.62
CA LEU A 405 15.57 13.74 3.22
C LEU A 405 15.80 15.16 2.72
N ILE A 406 15.37 16.17 3.50
CA ILE A 406 15.59 17.57 3.17
C ILE A 406 17.09 17.87 3.06
N GLY A 407 17.89 17.39 4.02
CA GLY A 407 19.34 17.60 4.07
C GLY A 407 20.07 16.98 2.88
N ASN A 408 19.75 15.75 2.50
CA ASN A 408 20.38 15.06 1.38
C ASN A 408 19.93 15.66 0.02
N LEU A 409 18.66 16.00 -0.14
CA LEU A 409 18.16 16.69 -1.35
C LEU A 409 18.79 18.09 -1.51
N HIS A 410 18.92 18.84 -0.41
CA HIS A 410 19.63 20.12 -0.42
C HIS A 410 21.10 19.95 -0.80
N SER A 411 21.76 18.94 -0.25
CA SER A 411 23.16 18.62 -0.56
C SER A 411 23.36 18.30 -2.05
N ILE A 412 22.45 17.52 -2.65
CA ILE A 412 22.44 17.25 -4.10
C ILE A 412 22.36 18.56 -4.88
N ARG A 413 21.41 19.45 -4.56
CA ARG A 413 21.27 20.76 -5.22
C ARG A 413 22.53 21.62 -5.11
N VAL A 414 23.19 21.64 -3.95
CA VAL A 414 24.42 22.41 -3.73
C VAL A 414 25.57 21.85 -4.56
N VAL A 415 25.73 20.52 -4.60
CA VAL A 415 26.77 19.86 -5.40
C VAL A 415 26.56 20.11 -6.90
N PHE A 416 25.33 20.07 -7.39
CA PHE A 416 25.00 20.40 -8.79
C PHE A 416 25.34 21.84 -9.18
N LYS A 417 25.20 22.80 -8.25
CA LYS A 417 25.59 24.20 -8.50
C LYS A 417 27.10 24.41 -8.53
N SER A 418 27.89 23.49 -7.98
CA SER A 418 29.36 23.60 -8.03
C SER A 418 29.88 23.19 -9.41
N THR A 419 30.58 24.09 -10.10
CA THR A 419 31.07 23.94 -11.49
C THR A 419 32.21 22.92 -11.67
N ILE A 420 32.35 21.95 -10.77
CA ILE A 420 33.47 21.03 -10.72
C ILE A 420 33.03 19.64 -11.20
N ASN A 421 33.24 19.34 -12.48
CA ASN A 421 33.07 18.00 -13.07
C ASN A 421 34.22 17.06 -12.64
N THR A 422 34.31 16.74 -11.34
CA THR A 422 35.30 15.78 -10.80
C THR A 422 34.64 14.46 -10.43
N SER A 423 35.40 13.35 -10.49
CA SER A 423 34.97 12.02 -10.04
C SER A 423 34.31 12.02 -8.65
N THR A 424 34.71 12.95 -7.79
CA THR A 424 34.19 13.15 -6.43
C THR A 424 32.77 13.72 -6.36
N THR A 425 32.33 14.52 -7.33
CA THR A 425 30.95 15.07 -7.31
C THR A 425 29.94 13.99 -7.66
N ILE A 426 30.25 13.14 -8.64
CA ILE A 426 29.44 11.97 -9.01
C ILE A 426 29.30 11.02 -7.81
N SER A 427 30.40 10.70 -7.12
CA SER A 427 30.36 9.81 -5.94
C SER A 427 29.54 10.40 -4.78
N LEU A 428 29.61 11.72 -4.55
CA LEU A 428 28.83 12.38 -3.49
C LEU A 428 27.34 12.43 -3.81
N ILE A 429 26.98 12.63 -5.09
CA ILE A 429 25.58 12.55 -5.54
C ILE A 429 25.08 11.11 -5.39
N ALA A 430 25.86 10.12 -5.81
CA ALA A 430 25.50 8.70 -5.66
C ALA A 430 25.28 8.33 -4.19
N LEU A 431 26.16 8.75 -3.29
CA LEU A 431 26.00 8.57 -1.85
C LEU A 431 24.69 9.20 -1.35
N ALA A 432 24.41 10.46 -1.71
CA ALA A 432 23.20 11.16 -1.29
C ALA A 432 21.91 10.50 -1.82
N LEU A 433 21.93 9.96 -3.05
CA LEU A 433 20.80 9.23 -3.61
C LEU A 433 20.53 7.92 -2.87
N TRP A 434 21.58 7.15 -2.55
CA TRP A 434 21.44 5.93 -1.75
C TRP A 434 21.01 6.21 -0.31
N ASP A 435 21.46 7.32 0.28
CA ASP A 435 21.00 7.76 1.60
C ASP A 435 19.51 8.17 1.56
N VAL A 436 19.06 8.90 0.53
CA VAL A 436 17.63 9.19 0.34
C VAL A 436 16.82 7.89 0.20
N LEU A 437 17.30 6.94 -0.60
CA LEU A 437 16.60 5.69 -0.82
C LEU A 437 16.52 4.86 0.47
N LEU A 438 17.61 4.78 1.26
CA LEU A 438 17.61 4.12 2.56
C LEU A 438 16.57 4.75 3.50
N LEU A 439 16.51 6.08 3.60
CA LEU A 439 15.55 6.79 4.45
C LEU A 439 14.09 6.52 4.03
N VAL A 440 13.79 6.52 2.73
CA VAL A 440 12.44 6.22 2.21
C VAL A 440 12.06 4.77 2.48
N VAL A 441 12.99 3.84 2.24
CA VAL A 441 12.74 2.40 2.47
C VAL A 441 12.55 2.12 3.96
N SER A 442 13.35 2.72 4.84
CA SER A 442 13.15 2.65 6.30
C SER A 442 11.79 3.20 6.74
N LEU A 443 11.33 4.31 6.14
CA LEU A 443 10.01 4.87 6.42
C LEU A 443 8.88 3.87 6.14
N LEU A 444 8.89 3.29 4.93
CA LEU A 444 7.85 2.38 4.47
C LEU A 444 7.94 0.99 5.11
N HIS A 445 9.15 0.52 5.43
CA HIS A 445 9.34 -0.82 6.01
C HIS A 445 8.88 -0.89 7.47
N HIS A 446 9.17 0.11 8.31
CA HIS A 446 8.93 0.02 9.76
C HIS A 446 8.35 1.27 10.42
N ASN A 447 8.80 2.48 10.08
CA ASN A 447 8.46 3.67 10.88
C ASN A 447 7.03 4.20 10.64
N LEU A 448 6.51 4.10 9.42
CA LEU A 448 5.19 4.65 9.08
C LEU A 448 4.08 3.95 9.86
N TYR A 449 4.16 2.63 10.01
CA TYR A 449 3.17 1.85 10.77
C TYR A 449 3.18 2.22 12.25
N THR A 450 4.35 2.20 12.89
CA THR A 450 4.49 2.55 14.31
C THR A 450 4.09 4.00 14.59
N PHE A 451 4.35 4.93 13.67
CA PHE A 451 3.89 6.31 13.78
C PHE A 451 2.36 6.45 13.71
N ILE A 452 1.69 5.69 12.83
CA ILE A 452 0.22 5.70 12.72
C ILE A 452 -0.42 5.12 14.00
N LEU A 453 0.13 4.02 14.52
CA LEU A 453 -0.32 3.46 15.80
C LEU A 453 -0.16 4.46 16.94
N TRP A 454 1.01 5.11 17.01
CA TRP A 454 1.27 6.16 17.99
C TRP A 454 0.29 7.34 17.85
N LEU A 455 -0.09 7.74 16.63
CA LEU A 455 -1.09 8.80 16.40
C LEU A 455 -2.48 8.40 16.89
N ASP A 456 -2.92 7.18 16.62
CA ASP A 456 -4.25 6.71 17.06
C ASP A 456 -4.35 6.67 18.60
N GLU A 457 -3.27 6.25 19.27
CA GLU A 457 -3.18 6.23 20.73
C GLU A 457 -3.09 7.64 21.32
N PHE A 458 -2.20 8.48 20.78
CA PHE A 458 -2.00 9.86 21.24
C PHE A 458 -3.27 10.71 21.14
N PHE A 459 -4.08 10.49 20.09
CA PHE A 459 -5.35 11.20 19.89
C PHE A 459 -6.59 10.45 20.41
N ASN A 460 -6.43 9.33 21.13
CA ASN A 460 -7.54 8.51 21.65
C ASN A 460 -8.58 8.11 20.57
N ASN A 461 -8.12 7.87 19.34
CA ASN A 461 -8.98 7.81 18.15
C ASN A 461 -9.55 6.41 17.85
N LYS A 462 -9.41 5.43 18.75
CA LYS A 462 -9.92 4.04 18.61
C LYS A 462 -9.76 3.49 17.18
N SER A 463 -8.55 3.53 16.62
CA SER A 463 -8.19 3.03 15.27
C SER A 463 -8.84 3.74 14.07
N LYS A 464 -9.43 4.94 14.24
CA LYS A 464 -10.01 5.70 13.12
C LYS A 464 -8.97 6.13 12.10
N VAL A 465 -7.78 6.56 12.53
CA VAL A 465 -6.73 7.03 11.62
C VAL A 465 -6.14 5.85 10.87
N GLN A 466 -5.86 4.74 11.56
CA GLN A 466 -5.42 3.48 10.97
C GLN A 466 -6.39 2.99 9.89
N ASN A 467 -7.69 2.91 10.20
CA ASN A 467 -8.70 2.45 9.26
C ASN A 467 -8.84 3.40 8.08
N TRP A 468 -8.81 4.71 8.30
CA TRP A 468 -8.90 5.69 7.21
C TRP A 468 -7.68 5.63 6.27
N ILE A 469 -6.47 5.56 6.81
CA ILE A 469 -5.23 5.52 6.02
C ILE A 469 -5.12 4.20 5.26
N PHE A 470 -5.32 3.06 5.92
CA PHE A 470 -5.13 1.75 5.27
C PHE A 470 -6.22 1.42 4.27
N TYR A 471 -7.46 1.86 4.51
CA TYR A 471 -8.56 1.64 3.58
C TYR A 471 -8.45 2.53 2.33
N ASN A 472 -8.10 3.81 2.48
CA ASN A 472 -8.01 4.73 1.34
C ASN A 472 -6.72 4.60 0.52
N LEU A 473 -5.59 4.23 1.14
CA LEU A 473 -4.32 4.08 0.44
C LEU A 473 -4.00 2.63 0.04
N SER A 474 -4.86 1.67 0.39
CA SER A 474 -4.62 0.22 0.21
C SER A 474 -3.24 -0.21 0.74
N TYR A 475 -2.76 0.47 1.80
CA TYR A 475 -1.43 0.25 2.36
C TYR A 475 -1.48 -0.88 3.39
N ASN A 476 -0.83 -2.00 3.08
CA ASN A 476 -0.64 -3.08 4.04
C ASN A 476 0.81 -3.03 4.59
N PRO A 477 1.00 -2.71 5.88
CA PRO A 477 2.33 -2.54 6.47
C PRO A 477 3.14 -3.85 6.46
N TYR A 478 2.47 -4.98 6.65
CA TYR A 478 3.11 -6.31 6.64
C TYR A 478 3.60 -6.69 5.25
N PHE A 479 2.81 -6.35 4.22
CA PHE A 479 3.19 -6.54 2.82
C PHE A 479 4.41 -5.67 2.45
N MET A 480 4.41 -4.41 2.88
CA MET A 480 5.51 -3.49 2.60
C MET A 480 6.80 -3.91 3.31
N ALA A 481 6.75 -4.34 4.58
CA ALA A 481 7.91 -4.88 5.28
C ALA A 481 8.51 -6.08 4.53
N CYS A 482 7.67 -7.04 4.14
CA CYS A 482 8.10 -8.26 3.43
C CYS A 482 8.82 -7.93 2.10
N ILE A 483 8.22 -7.05 1.27
CA ILE A 483 8.79 -6.71 -0.05
C ILE A 483 10.05 -5.85 0.08
N LEU A 484 10.09 -4.96 1.07
CA LEU A 484 11.17 -4.00 1.21
C LEU A 484 12.37 -4.55 2.00
N ASN A 485 12.28 -5.71 2.65
CA ASN A 485 13.37 -6.27 3.48
C ASN A 485 14.69 -6.40 2.69
N GLY A 486 14.64 -6.96 1.47
CA GLY A 486 15.83 -7.05 0.60
C GLY A 486 16.35 -5.69 0.15
N LEU A 487 15.45 -4.77 -0.19
CA LEU A 487 15.82 -3.41 -0.59
C LEU A 487 16.44 -2.60 0.56
N LEU A 488 15.98 -2.83 1.79
CA LEU A 488 16.54 -2.22 3.01
C LEU A 488 17.99 -2.70 3.22
N ALA A 489 18.25 -4.00 3.11
CA ALA A 489 19.61 -4.55 3.18
C ALA A 489 20.52 -4.03 2.05
N CYS A 490 19.99 -3.92 0.83
CA CYS A 490 20.69 -3.39 -0.34
C CYS A 490 21.10 -1.93 -0.15
N THR A 491 20.13 -1.07 0.21
CA THR A 491 20.34 0.37 0.39
C THR A 491 21.29 0.66 1.56
N HIS A 492 21.20 -0.13 2.63
CA HIS A 492 22.12 -0.06 3.76
C HIS A 492 23.57 -0.33 3.32
N MET A 493 23.80 -1.42 2.58
CA MET A 493 25.11 -1.81 2.07
C MET A 493 25.65 -0.82 1.03
N ALA A 494 24.83 -0.41 0.07
CA ALA A 494 25.21 0.51 -1.00
C ALA A 494 25.59 1.89 -0.45
N SER A 495 24.83 2.43 0.51
CA SER A 495 25.17 3.69 1.21
C SER A 495 26.56 3.58 1.87
N THR A 496 26.85 2.48 2.58
CA THR A 496 28.14 2.27 3.23
C THR A 496 29.28 2.15 2.21
N TRP A 497 29.11 1.37 1.16
CA TRP A 497 30.15 1.15 0.15
C TRP A 497 30.45 2.42 -0.65
N MET A 498 29.43 3.24 -0.92
CA MET A 498 29.62 4.56 -1.51
C MET A 498 30.44 5.49 -0.59
N LEU A 499 30.25 5.40 0.72
CA LEU A 499 31.06 6.15 1.68
C LEU A 499 32.53 5.70 1.67
N ILE A 500 32.81 4.40 1.57
CA ILE A 500 34.18 3.87 1.38
C ILE A 500 34.77 4.45 0.08
N TYR A 501 34.01 4.42 -1.01
CA TYR A 501 34.49 4.91 -2.29
C TYR A 501 34.81 6.42 -2.25
N VAL A 502 33.95 7.23 -1.62
CA VAL A 502 34.17 8.67 -1.43
C VAL A 502 35.41 8.94 -0.57
N THR A 503 35.62 8.17 0.50
CA THR A 503 36.79 8.32 1.37
C THR A 503 38.08 7.88 0.68
N ALA A 504 38.06 6.79 -0.10
CA ALA A 504 39.18 6.35 -0.92
C ALA A 504 39.56 7.38 -1.99
N GLN A 505 38.58 7.96 -2.70
CA GLN A 505 38.85 9.03 -3.67
C GLN A 505 39.53 10.25 -3.02
N ARG A 506 39.14 10.59 -1.80
CA ARG A 506 39.81 11.66 -1.03
C ARG A 506 41.22 11.29 -0.65
N PHE A 507 41.46 10.05 -0.22
CA PHE A 507 42.80 9.55 0.05
C PHE A 507 43.69 9.69 -1.19
N PHE A 508 43.27 9.19 -2.35
CA PHE A 508 44.04 9.29 -3.59
C PHE A 508 44.25 10.73 -4.06
N ALA A 509 43.31 11.63 -3.83
CA ALA A 509 43.49 13.05 -4.14
C ALA A 509 44.61 13.68 -3.28
N VAL A 510 44.80 13.19 -2.05
CA VAL A 510 45.84 13.66 -1.12
C VAL A 510 47.14 12.90 -1.32
N SER A 511 47.14 11.59 -1.58
CA SER A 511 48.36 10.77 -1.67
C SER A 511 49.10 10.87 -3.00
N ARG A 512 48.56 11.60 -4.00
CA ARG A 512 49.27 11.84 -5.26
C ARG A 512 50.67 12.39 -4.97
N PRO A 513 51.75 11.67 -5.32
CA PRO A 513 53.08 12.19 -5.16
C PRO A 513 53.18 13.46 -6.00
N LEU A 514 53.73 14.52 -5.40
CA LEU A 514 54.43 15.57 -6.13
C LEU A 514 55.58 14.88 -6.88
N SER A 515 55.24 14.17 -7.96
CA SER A 515 56.20 13.66 -8.92
C SER A 515 56.73 14.89 -9.66
N PHE A 516 58.00 15.16 -9.38
CA PHE A 516 58.93 16.04 -10.06
C PHE A 516 58.32 17.03 -11.07
N LEU A 517 58.49 18.32 -10.73
CA LEU A 517 58.72 19.37 -11.71
C LEU A 517 59.99 19.00 -12.49
N SER A 518 59.90 18.09 -13.47
CA SER A 518 60.85 18.07 -14.57
C SER A 518 60.36 19.07 -15.60
N ASN A 519 61.24 20.02 -15.90
CA ASN A 519 61.12 20.95 -17.00
C ASN A 519 61.04 20.12 -18.29
N ASP A 520 59.84 19.81 -18.77
CA ASP A 520 59.70 19.54 -20.19
C ASP A 520 58.37 19.99 -20.77
N SER A 521 58.54 20.82 -21.80
CA SER A 521 57.54 21.69 -22.37
C SER A 521 56.78 20.98 -23.50
N SER A 522 55.54 21.42 -23.72
CA SER A 522 54.65 21.10 -24.85
C SER A 522 54.05 19.68 -24.96
N LEU A 523 54.77 18.58 -24.71
CA LEU A 523 54.25 17.21 -24.94
C LEU A 523 53.31 16.68 -23.84
N SER A 524 53.46 17.15 -22.60
CA SER A 524 52.63 16.73 -21.45
C SER A 524 51.22 17.34 -21.45
N LYS A 525 51.00 18.46 -22.16
CA LYS A 525 49.68 19.13 -22.25
C LYS A 525 48.70 18.38 -23.17
N LYS A 526 49.18 17.75 -24.26
CA LYS A 526 48.33 16.96 -25.17
C LYS A 526 47.91 15.60 -24.57
N ARG A 527 48.81 14.91 -23.85
CA ARG A 527 48.46 13.68 -23.10
C ARG A 527 47.48 13.93 -21.95
N ARG A 528 47.52 15.10 -21.30
CA ARG A 528 46.56 15.50 -20.27
C ARG A 528 45.13 15.71 -20.78
N ARG A 529 44.91 16.16 -22.03
CA ARG A 529 43.54 16.35 -22.58
C ARG A 529 42.91 15.06 -23.10
N ALA A 530 43.68 14.16 -23.73
CA ALA A 530 43.17 12.88 -24.23
C ALA A 530 42.78 11.89 -23.09
N SER A 531 43.49 11.93 -21.96
CA SER A 531 43.16 11.13 -20.76
C SER A 531 41.88 11.60 -20.05
N TYR A 532 41.48 12.88 -20.21
CA TYR A 532 40.28 13.42 -19.56
C TYR A 532 38.96 12.99 -20.24
N VAL A 533 38.96 12.74 -21.55
CA VAL A 533 37.74 12.38 -22.32
C VAL A 533 37.44 10.88 -22.25
N LYS A 534 38.45 10.00 -22.23
CA LYS A 534 38.28 8.55 -21.97
C LYS A 534 37.91 8.21 -20.51
N SER A 535 37.90 9.21 -19.62
CA SER A 535 37.74 9.07 -18.17
C SER A 535 36.31 9.30 -17.66
N SER A 536 35.40 9.89 -18.43
CA SER A 536 34.03 10.17 -17.95
C SER A 536 33.14 8.92 -17.90
N ILE A 537 33.35 7.98 -18.81
CA ILE A 537 32.60 6.70 -18.86
C ILE A 537 33.04 5.74 -17.74
N THR A 538 34.33 5.73 -17.37
CA THR A 538 34.84 4.93 -16.25
C THR A 538 34.46 5.49 -14.88
N LYS A 539 34.19 6.80 -14.76
CA LYS A 539 33.80 7.46 -13.50
C LYS A 539 32.39 7.11 -13.02
N ILE A 540 31.45 6.82 -13.93
CA ILE A 540 30.07 6.40 -13.60
C ILE A 540 30.00 4.88 -13.36
N LYS A 541 30.86 4.10 -14.03
CA LYS A 541 30.85 2.62 -13.95
C LYS A 541 31.05 2.09 -12.54
N ILE A 542 31.95 2.66 -11.74
CA ILE A 542 32.27 2.11 -10.41
C ILE A 542 31.10 2.26 -9.42
N PRO A 543 30.49 3.46 -9.23
CA PRO A 543 29.27 3.58 -8.43
C PRO A 543 28.15 2.62 -8.86
N CYS A 544 27.86 2.54 -10.16
CA CYS A 544 26.83 1.62 -10.67
C CYS A 544 27.18 0.15 -10.41
N LEU A 545 28.44 -0.25 -10.60
CA LEU A 545 28.89 -1.61 -10.34
C LEU A 545 28.78 -1.98 -8.86
N LEU A 546 29.19 -1.09 -7.95
CA LEU A 546 29.04 -1.30 -6.51
C LEU A 546 27.56 -1.51 -6.13
N SER A 547 26.66 -0.72 -6.72
CA SER A 547 25.22 -0.88 -6.51
C SER A 547 24.68 -2.22 -7.01
N ILE A 548 25.12 -2.69 -8.18
CA ILE A 548 24.71 -4.00 -8.73
C ILE A 548 25.20 -5.12 -7.81
N ILE A 549 26.46 -5.06 -7.36
CA ILE A 549 27.04 -6.05 -6.44
C ILE A 549 26.26 -6.07 -5.12
N CYS A 550 25.92 -4.91 -4.55
CA CYS A 550 25.10 -4.83 -3.35
C CYS A 550 23.72 -5.49 -3.56
N GLY A 551 23.10 -5.28 -4.72
CA GLY A 551 21.82 -5.92 -5.08
C GLY A 551 21.93 -7.45 -5.16
N ILE A 552 22.99 -7.98 -5.75
CA ILE A 552 23.22 -9.44 -5.83
C ILE A 552 23.44 -10.03 -4.44
N ILE A 553 24.28 -9.40 -3.61
CA ILE A 553 24.60 -9.91 -2.27
C ILE A 553 23.37 -9.88 -1.36
N SER A 554 22.53 -8.84 -1.46
CA SER A 554 21.33 -8.68 -0.63
C SER A 554 20.10 -9.43 -1.15
N LEU A 555 20.17 -10.05 -2.33
CA LEU A 555 19.07 -10.76 -2.95
C LEU A 555 18.42 -11.81 -2.03
N PRO A 556 19.17 -12.64 -1.27
CA PRO A 556 18.59 -13.62 -0.35
C PRO A 556 17.64 -12.99 0.69
N CYS A 557 17.90 -11.76 1.15
CA CYS A 557 17.04 -11.06 2.09
C CYS A 557 15.63 -10.79 1.53
N SER A 558 15.46 -10.73 0.21
CA SER A 558 14.15 -10.54 -0.43
C SER A 558 13.25 -11.76 -0.31
N PHE A 559 13.82 -12.93 -0.02
CA PHE A 559 13.12 -14.22 0.02
C PHE A 559 13.05 -14.80 1.43
N GLU A 560 13.48 -14.06 2.45
CA GLU A 560 13.47 -14.55 3.84
C GLU A 560 12.05 -14.69 4.41
N TYR A 561 11.09 -13.94 3.89
CA TYR A 561 9.71 -13.91 4.36
C TYR A 561 8.74 -14.06 3.20
N TYR A 562 7.58 -14.63 3.49
CA TYR A 562 6.46 -14.68 2.55
C TYR A 562 5.14 -14.47 3.32
N ILE A 563 4.08 -14.17 2.57
CA ILE A 563 2.77 -13.84 3.15
C ILE A 563 1.85 -15.03 2.94
N VAL A 564 1.19 -15.44 4.01
CA VAL A 564 0.22 -16.52 4.02
C VAL A 564 -1.11 -16.00 4.55
N GLU A 565 -2.19 -16.50 3.98
CA GLU A 565 -3.54 -16.22 4.47
C GLU A 565 -3.81 -17.16 5.66
N CYS A 566 -4.43 -16.65 6.72
CA CYS A 566 -4.79 -17.41 7.91
C CYS A 566 -6.19 -17.02 8.40
N MET A 567 -6.89 -17.94 9.04
CA MET A 567 -8.23 -17.69 9.57
C MET A 567 -8.10 -17.01 10.93
N GLY A 568 -8.59 -15.77 11.04
CA GLY A 568 -8.65 -15.07 12.32
C GLY A 568 -9.73 -15.66 13.24
N SER A 569 -9.60 -15.48 14.55
CA SER A 569 -10.60 -15.90 15.57
C SER A 569 -12.01 -15.34 15.34
N ASN A 570 -12.12 -14.29 14.53
CA ASN A 570 -13.38 -13.64 14.16
C ASN A 570 -13.98 -14.18 12.85
N GLY A 571 -13.38 -15.22 12.25
CA GLY A 571 -13.82 -15.82 10.98
C GLY A 571 -13.42 -15.05 9.71
N TYR A 572 -12.61 -13.99 9.82
CA TYR A 572 -12.09 -13.25 8.67
C TYR A 572 -10.73 -13.78 8.23
N ILE A 573 -10.48 -13.78 6.92
CA ILE A 573 -9.17 -14.11 6.33
C ILE A 573 -8.20 -12.97 6.63
N ASN A 574 -7.21 -13.24 7.47
CA ASN A 574 -6.10 -12.36 7.78
C ASN A 574 -4.88 -12.74 6.94
N LYS A 575 -3.95 -11.79 6.75
CA LYS A 575 -2.65 -12.05 6.13
C LYS A 575 -1.56 -11.97 7.19
N ILE A 576 -0.78 -13.04 7.31
CA ILE A 576 0.36 -13.12 8.23
C ILE A 576 1.66 -13.27 7.45
N VAL A 577 2.74 -12.70 8.01
CA VAL A 577 4.09 -12.86 7.48
C VAL A 577 4.69 -14.09 8.13
N LYS A 578 5.16 -15.05 7.33
CA LYS A 578 5.87 -16.23 7.80
C LYS A 578 7.33 -16.23 7.34
N PRO A 579 8.25 -16.78 8.15
CA PRO A 579 9.62 -17.03 7.72
C PRO A 579 9.63 -18.12 6.64
N SER A 580 10.39 -17.90 5.58
CA SER A 580 10.66 -18.90 4.53
C SER A 580 11.55 -20.04 5.05
N ALA A 581 11.56 -21.16 4.34
CA ALA A 581 12.51 -22.26 4.57
C ALA A 581 13.98 -21.80 4.53
N LEU A 582 14.28 -20.70 3.80
CA LEU A 582 15.61 -20.09 3.79
C LEU A 582 15.96 -19.47 5.16
N PHE A 583 15.01 -18.74 5.76
CA PHE A 583 15.21 -18.09 7.05
C PHE A 583 15.12 -19.08 8.22
N GLU A 584 14.46 -20.22 8.05
CA GLU A 584 14.47 -21.33 9.03
C GLU A 584 15.79 -22.12 9.03
N ASN A 585 16.56 -22.06 7.94
CA ASN A 585 17.82 -22.77 7.84
C ASN A 585 18.90 -22.16 8.75
N ARG A 586 19.24 -22.87 9.83
CA ARG A 586 20.24 -22.45 10.82
C ARG A 586 21.61 -22.12 10.21
N LYS A 587 22.04 -22.80 9.15
CA LYS A 587 23.31 -22.50 8.45
C LYS A 587 23.23 -21.15 7.73
N TYR A 588 22.10 -20.86 7.08
CA TYR A 588 21.88 -19.56 6.44
C TYR A 588 21.90 -18.43 7.49
N ILE A 589 21.19 -18.61 8.61
CA ILE A 589 21.20 -17.61 9.69
C ILE A 589 22.63 -17.33 10.16
N ILE A 590 23.41 -18.37 10.48
CA ILE A 590 24.76 -18.21 11.03
C ILE A 590 25.71 -17.60 9.99
N PHE A 591 25.81 -18.20 8.80
CA PHE A 591 26.83 -17.80 7.83
C PHE A 591 26.47 -16.51 7.09
N TYR A 592 25.22 -16.36 6.64
CA TYR A 592 24.81 -15.20 5.86
C TYR A 592 24.36 -14.05 6.76
N ARG A 593 23.34 -14.28 7.61
CA ARG A 593 22.73 -13.21 8.43
C ARG A 593 23.63 -12.74 9.58
N SER A 594 24.35 -13.64 10.26
CA SER A 594 25.15 -13.30 11.44
C SER A 594 26.62 -13.00 11.16
N ILE A 595 27.18 -13.50 10.04
CA ILE A 595 28.61 -13.30 9.71
C ILE A 595 28.77 -12.42 8.47
N LEU A 596 28.32 -12.89 7.30
CA LEU A 596 28.58 -12.22 6.02
C LEU A 596 27.97 -10.82 5.96
N LEU A 597 26.68 -10.70 6.28
CA LEU A 597 25.95 -9.45 6.15
C LEU A 597 26.51 -8.35 7.08
N PRO A 598 26.77 -8.61 8.38
CA PRO A 598 27.48 -7.67 9.25
C PRO A 598 28.88 -7.30 8.77
N ILE A 599 29.65 -8.26 8.25
CA ILE A 599 31.00 -7.99 7.72
C ILE A 599 30.94 -7.00 6.55
N LEU A 600 30.00 -7.19 5.62
CA LEU A 600 29.89 -6.35 4.43
C LEU A 600 29.22 -5.01 4.71
N GLN A 601 28.32 -4.94 5.70
CA GLN A 601 27.60 -3.72 6.04
C GLN A 601 28.34 -2.82 7.02
N SER A 602 29.17 -3.36 7.92
CA SER A 602 29.88 -2.58 8.93
C SER A 602 31.33 -3.00 9.16
N LEU A 603 31.65 -4.20 9.64
CA LEU A 603 33.01 -4.56 10.12
C LEU A 603 34.10 -4.35 9.05
N GLY A 604 33.88 -4.82 7.83
CA GLY A 604 34.76 -4.59 6.69
C GLY A 604 34.90 -3.09 6.37
N PRO A 605 33.80 -2.37 6.10
CA PRO A 605 33.82 -0.92 5.93
C PRO A 605 34.57 -0.13 7.01
N ILE A 606 34.45 -0.52 8.28
CA ILE A 606 35.12 0.13 9.43
C ILE A 606 36.62 0.04 9.33
N THR A 607 37.15 -1.17 9.09
CA THR A 607 38.60 -1.36 8.97
C THR A 607 39.15 -0.55 7.80
N ILE A 608 38.47 -0.59 6.64
CA ILE A 608 38.88 0.12 5.43
C ILE A 608 38.83 1.64 5.65
N ILE A 609 37.72 2.19 6.16
CA ILE A 609 37.55 3.63 6.36
C ILE A 609 38.52 4.14 7.43
N SER A 610 38.73 3.40 8.51
CA SER A 610 39.67 3.80 9.57
C SER A 610 41.10 3.87 9.06
N ILE A 611 41.55 2.87 8.29
CA ILE A 611 42.88 2.86 7.69
C ILE A 611 43.03 3.99 6.67
N LEU A 612 42.05 4.16 5.76
CA LEU A 612 42.08 5.21 4.75
C LEU A 612 42.08 6.61 5.37
N THR A 613 41.24 6.86 6.38
CA THR A 613 41.18 8.16 7.06
C THR A 613 42.47 8.47 7.82
N PHE A 614 43.03 7.51 8.57
CA PHE A 614 44.30 7.67 9.24
C PHE A 614 45.45 7.97 8.26
N LYS A 615 45.54 7.18 7.18
CA LYS A 615 46.57 7.38 6.14
C LYS A 615 46.39 8.71 5.42
N THR A 616 45.15 9.14 5.17
CA THR A 616 44.85 10.46 4.59
C THR A 616 45.36 11.57 5.50
N ILE A 617 45.04 11.53 6.79
CA ILE A 617 45.47 12.55 7.76
C ILE A 617 47.00 12.59 7.87
N SER A 618 47.66 11.42 7.94
CA SER A 618 49.11 11.32 8.01
C SER A 618 49.80 11.90 6.77
N ASN A 619 49.38 11.47 5.57
CA ASN A 619 49.95 11.98 4.32
C ASN A 619 49.70 13.49 4.15
N LEU A 620 48.52 13.97 4.56
CA LEU A 620 48.19 15.39 4.52
C LEU A 620 49.11 16.20 5.47
N LYS A 621 49.45 15.68 6.65
CA LYS A 621 50.47 16.31 7.54
C LYS A 621 51.85 16.37 6.88
N ILE A 622 52.29 15.28 6.24
CA ILE A 622 53.62 15.21 5.59
C ILE A 622 53.71 16.19 4.41
N MET A 623 52.73 16.18 3.51
CA MET A 623 52.70 17.09 2.37
C MET A 623 52.70 18.55 2.80
N MET A 624 51.95 18.86 3.86
CA MET A 624 51.85 20.22 4.35
C MET A 624 53.13 20.70 5.04
N ARG A 625 53.86 19.83 5.75
CA ARG A 625 55.20 20.17 6.27
C ARG A 625 56.16 20.51 5.14
N ARG A 626 56.18 19.72 4.07
CA ARG A 626 57.01 19.99 2.88
C ARG A 626 56.63 21.30 2.20
N ARG A 627 55.33 21.56 2.02
CA ARG A 627 54.83 22.79 1.39
C ARG A 627 55.06 24.03 2.27
N ALA A 628 54.98 23.89 3.59
CA ALA A 628 55.26 24.96 4.55
C ALA A 628 56.71 25.44 4.46
N LEU A 629 57.67 24.51 4.39
CA LEU A 629 59.10 24.84 4.23
C LEU A 629 59.34 25.65 2.94
N ILE A 630 58.75 25.21 1.83
CA ILE A 630 58.86 25.90 0.53
C ILE A 630 58.25 27.31 0.59
N LEU A 631 57.07 27.47 1.21
CA LEU A 631 56.39 28.77 1.28
C LEU A 631 57.08 29.76 2.22
N LEU A 632 57.70 29.26 3.31
CA LEU A 632 58.53 30.07 4.20
C LEU A 632 59.81 30.53 3.50
N GLN A 633 60.47 29.65 2.73
CA GLN A 633 61.63 30.01 1.91
C GLN A 633 61.29 31.04 0.81
N GLN A 634 60.06 31.03 0.28
CA GLN A 634 59.59 31.99 -0.71
C GLN A 634 59.00 33.30 -0.12
N GLY A 635 59.05 33.49 1.21
CA GLY A 635 58.49 34.67 1.88
C GLY A 635 56.95 34.80 1.80
N ARG A 636 56.23 33.76 1.40
CA ARG A 636 54.76 33.80 1.16
C ARG A 636 53.94 33.46 2.41
N ASN A 637 54.11 34.26 3.47
CA ASN A 637 53.48 34.02 4.78
C ASN A 637 51.94 33.97 4.75
N SER A 638 51.30 34.79 3.91
CA SER A 638 49.83 34.82 3.78
C SER A 638 49.24 33.49 3.28
N ILE A 639 49.92 32.87 2.31
CA ILE A 639 49.52 31.58 1.73
C ILE A 639 49.75 30.45 2.73
N PHE A 640 50.86 30.50 3.47
CA PHE A 640 51.16 29.54 4.54
C PHE A 640 50.07 29.50 5.62
N PHE A 641 49.64 30.65 6.16
CA PHE A 641 48.59 30.69 7.17
C PHE A 641 47.22 30.23 6.61
N SER A 642 46.90 30.58 5.37
CA SER A 642 45.68 30.07 4.72
C SER A 642 45.70 28.55 4.54
N ASP A 643 46.85 27.98 4.21
CA ASP A 643 47.01 26.55 4.01
C ASP A 643 46.93 25.80 5.36
N LYS A 644 47.52 26.36 6.42
CA LYS A 644 47.42 25.85 7.81
C LYS A 644 45.96 25.78 8.29
N ASP A 645 45.17 26.83 8.06
CA ASP A 645 43.75 26.85 8.41
C ASP A 645 42.93 25.82 7.62
N LYS A 646 43.23 25.66 6.31
CA LYS A 646 42.61 24.62 5.46
C LYS A 646 42.91 23.22 5.99
N THR A 647 44.14 22.98 6.44
CA THR A 647 44.60 21.70 7.00
C THR A 647 43.82 21.34 8.27
N LYS A 648 43.71 22.29 9.22
CA LYS A 648 42.97 22.08 10.47
C LYS A 648 41.51 21.76 10.21
N SER A 649 40.87 22.45 9.26
CA SER A 649 39.48 22.17 8.87
C SER A 649 39.31 20.77 8.27
N LEU A 650 40.23 20.32 7.42
CA LEU A 650 40.19 18.99 6.79
C LEU A 650 40.42 17.86 7.81
N GLN A 651 41.33 18.07 8.77
CA GLN A 651 41.58 17.12 9.85
C GLN A 651 40.35 16.97 10.75
N LEU A 652 39.72 18.09 11.13
CA LEU A 652 38.52 18.09 11.96
C LEU A 652 37.33 17.43 11.22
N ILE A 653 37.12 17.74 9.93
CA ILE A 653 36.09 17.07 9.11
C ILE A 653 36.35 15.56 9.06
N SER A 654 37.60 15.13 8.86
CA SER A 654 37.94 13.71 8.75
C SER A 654 37.75 12.98 10.09
N ALA A 655 38.09 13.62 11.22
CA ALA A 655 37.86 13.09 12.55
C ALA A 655 36.36 12.99 12.89
N LEU A 656 35.56 14.02 12.55
CA LEU A 656 34.11 14.01 12.74
C LEU A 656 33.44 12.92 11.91
N LEU A 657 33.84 12.73 10.65
CA LEU A 657 33.31 11.67 9.79
C LEU A 657 33.66 10.27 10.32
N LEU A 658 34.89 10.08 10.81
CA LEU A 658 35.31 8.82 11.40
C LEU A 658 34.57 8.53 12.71
N GLY A 659 34.49 9.49 13.62
CA GLY A 659 33.76 9.35 14.89
C GLY A 659 32.27 9.09 14.66
N LYS A 660 31.66 9.79 13.70
CA LYS A 660 30.28 9.55 13.28
C LYS A 660 30.09 8.14 12.74
N PHE A 661 30.97 7.69 11.84
CA PHE A 661 30.89 6.34 11.28
C PHE A 661 31.03 5.28 12.37
N ILE A 662 31.92 5.49 13.35
CA ILE A 662 32.10 4.59 14.47
C ILE A 662 30.84 4.50 15.33
N LEU A 663 30.30 5.65 15.74
CA LEU A 663 29.18 5.72 16.67
C LEU A 663 27.84 5.32 16.02
N LEU A 664 27.60 5.74 14.78
CA LEU A 664 26.30 5.58 14.12
C LEU A 664 26.20 4.37 13.19
N ARG A 665 27.30 3.65 12.92
CA ARG A 665 27.27 2.44 12.09
C ARG A 665 27.91 1.21 12.73
N CYS A 666 28.97 1.34 13.54
CA CYS A 666 29.52 0.18 14.25
C CYS A 666 28.65 -0.23 15.43
N PHE A 667 28.27 0.75 16.25
CA PHE A 667 27.52 0.51 17.48
C PHE A 667 26.20 -0.24 17.21
N PRO A 668 25.40 0.09 16.17
CA PRO A 668 24.23 -0.70 15.79
C PRO A 668 24.53 -2.18 15.50
N THR A 669 25.65 -2.46 14.84
CA THR A 669 26.02 -3.86 14.53
C THR A 669 26.43 -4.61 15.79
N PHE A 670 27.13 -3.95 16.71
CA PHE A 670 27.43 -4.51 18.02
C PHE A 670 26.15 -4.82 18.81
N LEU A 671 25.17 -3.93 18.80
CA LEU A 671 23.87 -4.14 19.45
C LEU A 671 23.11 -5.35 18.86
N GLU A 672 23.14 -5.54 17.53
CA GLU A 672 22.55 -6.71 16.86
C GLU A 672 23.29 -8.02 17.20
N ILE A 673 24.61 -8.00 17.38
CA ILE A 673 25.37 -9.17 17.85
C ILE A 673 25.03 -9.50 19.31
N VAL A 674 24.93 -8.48 20.18
CA VAL A 674 24.55 -8.65 21.59
C VAL A 674 23.15 -9.26 21.71
N LYS A 675 22.21 -8.85 20.85
CA LYS A 675 20.85 -9.40 20.75
C LYS A 675 20.85 -10.89 20.42
N LEU A 676 21.69 -11.35 19.49
CA LEU A 676 21.81 -12.77 19.14
C LEU A 676 22.30 -13.62 20.33
N ILE A 677 23.06 -13.03 21.25
CA ILE A 677 23.66 -13.73 22.40
C ILE A 677 22.75 -13.70 23.63
N HIS A 678 22.07 -12.57 23.91
CA HIS A 678 21.35 -12.35 25.18
C HIS A 678 19.81 -12.41 25.06
N GLY A 679 19.28 -12.75 23.89
CA GLY A 679 17.83 -12.79 23.63
C GLY A 679 17.21 -11.41 23.38
N GLN A 680 15.96 -11.40 22.89
CA GLN A 680 15.27 -10.20 22.41
C GLN A 680 14.98 -9.19 23.53
N LYS A 681 15.83 -8.15 23.69
CA LYS A 681 15.43 -6.89 24.31
C LYS A 681 15.18 -5.84 23.22
N PHE A 682 13.89 -5.62 22.92
CA PHE A 682 13.39 -4.74 21.84
C PHE A 682 13.96 -3.30 21.85
N LEU A 683 14.28 -2.75 23.02
CA LEU A 683 14.82 -1.39 23.08
C LEU A 683 16.20 -1.24 22.39
N LEU A 684 17.05 -2.28 22.41
CA LEU A 684 18.38 -2.20 21.78
C LEU A 684 18.29 -2.20 20.24
N THR A 685 17.31 -2.90 19.67
CA THR A 685 17.12 -2.97 18.21
C THR A 685 16.63 -1.66 17.65
N ASP A 686 15.70 -1.02 18.35
CA ASP A 686 15.09 0.23 17.90
C ASP A 686 16.10 1.38 17.91
N VAL A 687 16.98 1.37 18.91
CA VAL A 687 18.11 2.31 18.97
C VAL A 687 19.10 2.04 17.85
N ALA A 688 19.38 0.78 17.52
CA ALA A 688 20.27 0.42 16.41
C ALA A 688 19.73 0.94 15.06
N ASP A 689 18.44 0.74 14.78
CA ASP A 689 17.79 1.22 13.56
C ASP A 689 17.78 2.75 13.47
N LEU A 690 17.45 3.43 14.58
CA LEU A 690 17.49 4.89 14.65
C LEU A 690 18.88 5.44 14.34
N LEU A 691 19.95 4.82 14.88
CA LEU A 691 21.33 5.24 14.63
C LEU A 691 21.74 5.05 13.16
N ILE A 692 21.30 3.97 12.50
CA ILE A 692 21.54 3.72 11.07
C ILE A 692 20.88 4.81 10.21
N ILE A 693 19.62 5.15 10.51
CA ILE A 693 18.85 6.21 9.86
C ILE A 693 19.54 7.55 10.10
N PHE A 694 19.93 7.86 11.34
CA PHE A 694 20.62 9.10 11.70
C PHE A 694 21.98 9.24 10.99
N ASN A 695 22.71 8.14 10.79
CA ASN A 695 23.93 8.16 9.99
C ASN A 695 23.65 8.61 8.55
N SER A 696 22.65 8.01 7.92
CA SER A 696 22.28 8.28 6.53
C SER A 696 21.74 9.71 6.34
N ALA A 697 20.92 10.18 7.28
CA ALA A 697 20.40 11.54 7.33
C ALA A 697 21.51 12.61 7.35
N THR A 698 22.66 12.29 7.96
CA THR A 698 23.73 13.28 8.20
C THR A 698 24.93 13.13 7.25
N ASN A 699 24.97 12.10 6.38
CA ASN A 699 26.15 11.77 5.56
C ASN A 699 26.53 12.89 4.59
N CYS A 700 25.61 13.29 3.71
CA CYS A 700 25.89 14.34 2.74
C CYS A 700 25.88 15.74 3.40
N PHE A 701 25.02 15.92 4.41
CA PHE A 701 24.94 17.16 5.18
C PHE A 701 26.29 17.56 5.81
N VAL A 702 26.99 16.62 6.45
CA VAL A 702 28.32 16.88 7.02
C VAL A 702 29.30 17.31 5.92
N PHE A 703 29.25 16.69 4.73
CA PHE A 703 30.15 17.08 3.65
C PHE A 703 29.87 18.45 3.05
N VAL A 704 28.60 18.87 2.99
CA VAL A 704 28.21 20.13 2.34
C VAL A 704 28.24 21.28 3.34
N VAL A 705 27.58 21.15 4.48
CA VAL A 705 27.41 22.23 5.45
C VAL A 705 28.68 22.48 6.24
N VAL A 706 29.37 21.44 6.71
CA VAL A 706 30.61 21.62 7.46
C VAL A 706 31.70 22.18 6.55
N LYS A 707 31.79 21.71 5.30
CA LYS A 707 32.70 22.29 4.30
C LYS A 707 32.37 23.76 4.01
N ALA A 708 31.10 24.09 3.77
CA ALA A 708 30.67 25.47 3.50
C ALA A 708 30.94 26.39 4.70
N ALA A 709 30.69 25.93 5.93
CA ALA A 709 30.97 26.67 7.15
C ALA A 709 32.48 26.92 7.34
N PHE A 710 33.33 25.93 7.05
CA PHE A 710 34.78 26.11 7.10
C PHE A 710 35.31 27.01 5.99
N GLU A 711 34.77 26.93 4.77
CA GLU A 711 35.13 27.86 3.70
C GLU A 711 34.73 29.30 4.06
N THR A 712 33.54 29.49 4.63
CA THR A 712 33.06 30.81 5.08
C THR A 712 33.94 31.37 6.20
N ARG A 713 34.27 30.56 7.22
CA ARG A 713 35.20 30.95 8.30
C ARG A 713 36.60 31.25 7.77
N ARG A 714 37.09 30.49 6.79
CA ARG A 714 38.39 30.72 6.15
C ARG A 714 38.40 32.04 5.38
N LEU A 715 37.35 32.31 4.60
CA LEU A 715 37.22 33.56 3.86
C LEU A 715 37.13 34.76 4.81
N LYS A 716 36.41 34.65 5.94
CA LYS A 716 36.37 35.68 6.97
C LYS A 716 37.76 35.97 7.54
N LYS A 717 38.47 34.93 8.02
CA LYS A 717 39.86 35.07 8.52
C LYS A 717 40.83 35.62 7.48
N ALA A 718 40.69 35.26 6.21
CA ALA A 718 41.52 35.78 5.13
C ALA A 718 41.27 37.29 4.92
N ARG A 719 40.01 37.74 4.93
CA ARG A 719 39.65 39.16 4.84
C ARG A 719 40.16 39.95 6.05
N ASP A 720 40.02 39.40 7.26
CA ASP A 720 40.49 40.06 8.50
C ASP A 720 42.02 40.26 8.49
N ARG A 721 42.77 39.24 8.04
CA ARG A 721 44.23 39.34 7.86
C ARG A 721 44.62 40.34 6.77
N GLN A 722 43.88 40.38 5.66
CA GLN A 722 44.12 41.36 4.60
C GLN A 722 43.86 42.79 5.11
N ARG A 723 42.81 43.01 5.90
CA ARG A 723 42.55 44.28 6.57
C ARG A 723 43.67 44.67 7.54
N GLN A 724 44.18 43.73 8.33
CA GLN A 724 45.34 43.98 9.20
C GLN A 724 46.63 44.30 8.42
N MET A 725 46.90 43.61 7.30
CA MET A 725 48.06 43.93 6.45
C MET A 725 47.94 45.33 5.84
N VAL A 726 46.76 45.71 5.36
CA VAL A 726 46.50 47.06 4.83
C VAL A 726 46.62 48.11 5.93
N ALA A 727 46.09 47.85 7.13
CA ALA A 727 46.22 48.74 8.27
C ALA A 727 47.69 48.91 8.71
N ASN A 728 48.46 47.82 8.79
CA ASN A 728 49.88 47.87 9.14
C ASN A 728 50.71 48.58 8.06
N ALA A 729 50.41 48.35 6.78
CA ALA A 729 51.04 49.06 5.67
C ALA A 729 50.71 50.56 5.69
N ALA A 730 49.46 50.93 6.02
CA ALA A 730 49.06 52.32 6.20
C ALA A 730 49.77 52.96 7.41
N VAL A 731 49.92 52.25 8.53
CA VAL A 731 50.69 52.72 9.70
C VAL A 731 52.18 52.87 9.38
N GLN A 732 52.77 51.94 8.62
CA GLN A 732 54.16 52.07 8.16
C GLN A 732 54.34 53.24 7.19
N MET A 733 53.43 53.41 6.23
CA MET A 733 53.41 54.58 5.34
C MET A 733 53.28 55.89 6.13
N LEU A 734 52.42 55.92 7.16
CA LEU A 734 52.26 57.09 8.04
C LEU A 734 53.51 57.34 8.89
N ARG A 735 54.21 56.29 9.33
CA ARG A 735 55.51 56.43 10.03
C ARG A 735 56.60 56.92 9.10
N ILE A 736 56.67 56.40 7.88
CA ILE A 736 57.63 56.84 6.85
C ILE A 736 57.32 58.29 6.45
N SER A 737 56.05 58.66 6.25
CA SER A 737 55.67 60.04 5.95
C SER A 737 55.94 60.99 7.12
N ARG A 738 55.77 60.54 8.37
CA ARG A 738 56.19 61.30 9.56
C ARG A 738 57.70 61.43 9.67
N PHE A 739 58.47 60.41 9.32
CA PHE A 739 59.93 60.44 9.30
C PHE A 739 60.46 61.41 8.21
N ILE A 740 59.87 61.35 7.02
CA ILE A 740 60.17 62.28 5.92
C ILE A 740 59.71 63.72 6.26
N ALA A 741 58.61 63.88 6.99
CA ALA A 741 58.16 65.18 7.47
C ALA A 741 59.02 65.72 8.63
N SER A 742 59.55 64.85 9.50
CA SER A 742 60.48 65.26 10.57
C SER A 742 61.88 65.60 10.04
N ASP A 743 62.30 64.98 8.93
CA ASP A 743 63.51 65.42 8.20
C ASP A 743 63.35 66.81 7.57
N LYS A 744 62.10 67.25 7.30
CA LYS A 744 61.82 68.63 6.91
C LYS A 744 61.73 69.61 8.08
N SER A 745 61.50 69.15 9.31
CA SER A 745 61.56 70.01 10.50
C SER A 745 62.98 70.19 11.06
N LEU A 746 63.98 69.47 10.53
CA LEU A 746 65.40 69.64 10.90
C LEU A 746 66.11 70.74 10.07
N LEU A 747 65.38 71.43 9.19
CA LEU A 747 65.89 72.52 8.35
C LEU A 747 65.24 73.88 8.62
N LEU A 748 64.35 74.00 9.62
CA LEU A 748 63.79 75.30 10.02
C LEU A 748 63.67 75.40 11.54
N ASN A 749 64.40 76.39 12.05
CA ASN A 749 64.36 77.04 13.37
C ASN A 749 65.38 76.55 14.41
N ASP A 750 66.55 77.16 14.29
CA ASP A 750 67.29 77.76 15.40
C ASP A 750 66.41 78.74 16.22
N ASP A 751 66.85 79.00 17.45
CA ASP A 751 66.35 79.94 18.48
C ASP A 751 65.22 79.51 19.44
N GLY A 752 65.59 79.48 20.74
CA GLY A 752 64.72 80.02 21.82
C GLY A 752 64.28 79.09 22.96
N GLU A 753 65.09 79.01 24.01
CA GLU A 753 64.79 78.99 25.47
C GLU A 753 63.53 78.33 26.11
N GLU A 754 63.85 77.66 27.24
CA GLU A 754 63.11 77.47 28.51
C GLU A 754 62.02 76.38 28.73
N ARG A 755 62.42 75.43 29.61
CA ARG A 755 61.78 74.88 30.82
C ARG A 755 60.45 74.08 30.82
N HIS A 756 60.51 73.05 31.67
CA HIS A 756 59.50 72.41 32.53
C HIS A 756 58.73 71.15 32.06
N THR A 757 59.12 70.04 32.72
CA THR A 757 58.32 69.01 33.43
C THR A 757 57.50 67.93 32.72
N MET A 758 57.67 66.73 33.31
CA MET A 758 56.71 65.64 33.54
C MET A 758 56.57 64.49 32.52
N GLU A 759 57.14 63.35 32.94
CA GLU A 759 56.44 62.10 33.29
C GLU A 759 55.72 61.23 32.25
N ASN A 760 56.02 59.93 32.41
CA ASN A 760 55.15 58.75 32.29
C ASN A 760 54.99 58.02 30.95
N ASN A 761 55.66 56.85 30.91
CA ASN A 761 55.07 55.50 30.73
C ASN A 761 54.00 55.31 29.64
N PHE A 762 54.25 54.43 28.66
CA PHE A 762 53.89 53.00 28.73
C PHE A 762 54.20 52.28 27.40
N THR A 763 54.62 51.02 27.60
CA THR A 763 54.86 49.88 26.70
C THR A 763 53.87 49.63 25.57
#